data_AF-A0A7Y7TWM5-F1
#
_entry.id   AF-A0A7Y7TWM5-F1
#
_cell.length_a   1.000
_cell.length_b   1.000
_cell.length_c   1.000
_cell.angle_alpha   90.00
_cell.angle_beta   90.00
_cell.angle_gamma   90.00
#
_symmetry.space_group_name_H-M   'P 1'
#
loop_
_entity.id
_entity.type
_entity.pdbx_description
1 polymer ?
#
loop_
_entity_poly.entity_id
_entity_poly.type
_entity_poly.pdbx_seq_one_letter_code
_entity_poly.pdbx_strand_id
1 'polypeptide(L)'
;MDAIGPELNPNAGQEKKLVFTIKEKCRVCFTCVRECPAKAIRIAGGQAEIIPDRCIACGNCIKVCSQGAKVFRKEIDPVRKLIASDEKVIACVAPSFPAEFADIKDYKRLVGMIRSLGFDHVTEVSFGADLVARKYKDHLSLGRQAISSDCPAIVSYIEHYYPDLTSYMAAVVSPMVAMARVVRKVYGKESKVVFIGPCLAKKAESTEIDNAITFRELREMFQESRVSPTAVEPSEFDPPLGGRGAIFPLSHGLLNTMEVTEDILSEKVIVAGGRSNFLDALREFEQGNLKGHHIHLLCCEGCILGPGMSPYPNTAASSLRFAKKARIIAYANQKMAVLDKEEWAKNLGEFEKIDLSRSFTRKDMRISRPNAEEIKEVLYRIGKYSPDDHLNCGTCGYDSCEEHAIAVINGLAETEMCLPYTIERLHTYIRELDTSNEKLASVQEALRHSEKLAGMGQLSAGIAHELNNPLGVITMYSNILKEELPADNPMHKDLDLIVEQADRCRKIVGGLLNFARKNQVNVSDTDVIQLAEHSMSSVIVPSGIDIRFFNKISDPMAMLDYDQMTQVLTNLLKNAIEAMPNGGEITLQISDTEEQVVFKVTDNGSGIEKENMDKLFTPFFTTKGIGKGTGLGLPIIYGIVKMHKGEISVQSNANLTKGPTGTTFTITLPRNRML
;
A
#
# COMPACT_ATOMS: atom_id res chain seq x y z
N MET A 1 -20.53 32.84 -21.77
CA MET A 1 -19.42 32.46 -22.69
C MET A 1 -18.22 33.21 -22.18
N ASP A 2 -17.68 32.66 -21.11
CA ASP A 2 -16.93 33.40 -20.10
C ASP A 2 -15.43 33.19 -20.26
N ALA A 3 -14.73 34.23 -19.82
CA ALA A 3 -13.29 34.42 -19.85
C ALA A 3 -12.49 33.21 -19.34
N ILE A 4 -11.53 32.75 -20.15
CA ILE A 4 -10.44 31.88 -19.72
C ILE A 4 -9.19 32.76 -19.62
N GLY A 5 -8.80 33.06 -18.38
CA GLY A 5 -7.55 33.75 -18.05
C GLY A 5 -6.31 32.89 -18.34
N PRO A 6 -5.12 33.49 -18.33
CA PRO A 6 -3.88 32.80 -18.68
C PRO A 6 -3.59 31.67 -17.69
N GLU A 7 -3.33 30.47 -18.22
CA GLU A 7 -2.93 29.28 -17.48
C GLU A 7 -1.74 29.60 -16.54
N LEU A 8 -1.98 29.46 -15.24
CA LEU A 8 -0.94 29.47 -14.21
C LEU A 8 0.00 28.28 -14.46
N ASN A 9 1.24 28.57 -14.87
CA ASN A 9 2.32 27.59 -15.01
C ASN A 9 2.52 26.82 -13.67
N PRO A 10 2.28 25.49 -13.61
CA PRO A 10 2.42 24.70 -12.38
C PRO A 10 3.85 24.65 -11.80
N ASN A 11 4.84 25.14 -12.56
CA ASN A 11 6.26 25.07 -12.22
C ASN A 11 6.84 26.32 -11.55
N ALA A 12 6.07 27.41 -11.36
CA ALA A 12 6.59 28.64 -10.74
C ALA A 12 7.09 28.44 -9.29
N GLY A 13 6.60 27.40 -8.59
CA GLY A 13 7.08 27.01 -7.25
C GLY A 13 8.29 26.06 -7.25
N GLN A 14 8.68 25.49 -8.40
CA GLN A 14 9.79 24.53 -8.50
C GLN A 14 11.16 25.22 -8.61
N GLU A 15 11.23 26.44 -9.14
CA GLU A 15 12.50 27.16 -9.37
C GLU A 15 13.34 27.41 -8.10
N LYS A 16 12.71 27.43 -6.93
CA LYS A 16 13.38 27.64 -5.63
C LYS A 16 13.95 26.36 -5.00
N LYS A 17 13.54 25.15 -5.43
CA LYS A 17 13.91 23.90 -4.76
C LYS A 17 15.16 23.28 -5.40
N LEU A 18 16.28 23.25 -4.67
CA LEU A 18 17.54 22.67 -5.16
C LEU A 18 17.43 21.16 -5.43
N VAL A 19 16.70 20.43 -4.57
CA VAL A 19 16.42 19.00 -4.71
C VAL A 19 14.90 18.80 -4.64
N PHE A 20 14.34 18.03 -5.56
CA PHE A 20 12.90 17.79 -5.65
C PHE A 20 12.56 16.37 -6.12
N THR A 21 11.26 16.05 -6.11
CA THR A 21 10.75 14.72 -6.48
C THR A 21 9.84 14.82 -7.69
N ILE A 22 10.13 14.03 -8.73
CA ILE A 22 9.22 13.76 -9.84
C ILE A 22 8.25 12.69 -9.35
N LYS A 23 7.00 13.09 -9.06
CA LYS A 23 6.01 12.23 -8.39
C LYS A 23 5.68 11.00 -9.23
N GLU A 24 5.59 11.17 -10.54
CA GLU A 24 5.21 10.15 -11.53
C GLU A 24 6.22 8.98 -11.59
N LYS A 25 7.48 9.24 -11.24
CA LYS A 25 8.53 8.22 -11.18
C LYS A 25 8.63 7.55 -9.82
N CYS A 26 8.09 8.15 -8.77
CA CYS A 26 8.27 7.65 -7.41
C CYS A 26 7.37 6.44 -7.15
N ARG A 27 7.97 5.35 -6.67
CA ARG A 27 7.25 4.12 -6.27
C ARG A 27 7.22 3.91 -4.75
N VAL A 28 7.51 4.96 -3.99
CA VAL A 28 7.28 5.00 -2.53
C VAL A 28 8.00 3.88 -1.76
N CYS A 29 9.18 3.44 -2.22
CA CYS A 29 9.96 2.38 -1.57
C CYS A 29 10.66 2.81 -0.26
N PHE A 30 10.48 4.06 0.17
CA PHE A 30 11.07 4.69 1.36
C PHE A 30 12.60 4.72 1.48
N THR A 31 13.37 4.14 0.55
CA THR A 31 14.84 4.15 0.58
C THR A 31 15.38 5.57 0.75
N CYS A 32 14.86 6.55 0.01
CA CYS A 32 15.29 7.93 0.15
C CYS A 32 15.03 8.56 1.53
N VAL A 33 13.96 8.15 2.23
CA VAL A 33 13.62 8.60 3.60
C VAL A 33 14.63 8.03 4.59
N ARG A 34 14.86 6.71 4.51
CA ARG A 34 15.84 5.99 5.34
C ARG A 34 17.24 6.59 5.17
N GLU A 35 17.63 6.83 3.93
CA GLU A 35 18.96 7.33 3.53
C GLU A 35 19.15 8.84 3.75
N CYS A 36 18.12 9.59 4.16
CA CYS A 36 18.23 11.02 4.42
C CYS A 36 18.73 11.28 5.85
N PRO A 37 19.95 11.83 6.05
CA PRO A 37 20.46 12.11 7.41
C PRO A 37 19.67 13.19 8.14
N ALA A 38 19.05 14.11 7.40
CA ALA A 38 18.27 15.23 7.93
C ALA A 38 16.78 14.89 8.16
N LYS A 39 16.34 13.68 7.76
CA LYS A 39 14.91 13.32 7.66
C LYS A 39 14.09 14.45 7.00
N ALA A 40 14.63 15.00 5.91
CA ALA A 40 14.06 16.14 5.18
C ALA A 40 13.06 15.71 4.09
N ILE A 41 12.64 14.44 4.10
CA ILE A 41 11.70 13.88 3.13
C ILE A 41 10.49 13.41 3.91
N ARG A 42 9.32 13.98 3.63
CA ARG A 42 8.04 13.56 4.20
C ARG A 42 7.28 12.64 3.25
N ILE A 43 6.41 11.81 3.81
CA ILE A 43 5.35 11.13 3.06
C ILE A 43 4.04 11.88 3.33
N ALA A 44 3.39 12.33 2.27
CA ALA A 44 2.10 13.02 2.35
C ALA A 44 1.22 12.58 1.18
N GLY A 45 0.02 12.09 1.50
CA GLY A 45 -0.89 11.50 0.52
C GLY A 45 -0.28 10.28 -0.16
N GLY A 46 0.47 9.47 0.57
CA GLY A 46 1.20 8.32 0.03
C GLY A 46 2.36 8.67 -0.92
N GLN A 47 2.77 9.95 -1.00
CA GLN A 47 3.81 10.40 -1.92
C GLN A 47 4.99 11.04 -1.18
N ALA A 48 6.21 10.68 -1.60
CA ALA A 48 7.42 11.24 -1.01
C ALA A 48 7.70 12.66 -1.54
N GLU A 49 7.83 13.64 -0.63
CA GLU A 49 8.14 15.05 -0.93
C GLU A 49 9.35 15.52 -0.13
N ILE A 50 10.21 16.35 -0.74
CA ILE A 50 11.34 16.99 -0.04
C ILE A 50 10.86 18.29 0.59
N ILE A 51 11.18 18.47 1.87
CA ILE A 51 10.97 19.71 2.63
C ILE A 51 12.21 20.59 2.42
N PRO A 52 12.14 21.69 1.66
CA PRO A 52 13.30 22.47 1.27
C PRO A 52 14.10 23.01 2.46
N ASP A 53 13.42 23.57 3.46
CA ASP A 53 14.08 24.22 4.61
C ASP A 53 14.84 23.24 5.50
N ARG A 54 14.43 21.97 5.51
CA ARG A 54 15.14 20.87 6.21
C ARG A 54 16.28 20.28 5.37
N CYS A 55 16.24 20.46 4.05
CA CYS A 55 17.17 19.77 3.16
C CYS A 55 18.58 20.37 3.23
N ILE A 56 19.57 19.56 3.59
CA ILE A 56 21.00 19.94 3.59
C ILE A 56 21.66 19.79 2.20
N ALA A 57 20.87 19.54 1.15
CA ALA A 57 21.32 19.37 -0.23
C ALA A 57 22.45 18.33 -0.46
N CYS A 58 22.60 17.34 0.43
CA CYS A 58 23.66 16.33 0.33
C CYS A 58 23.51 15.36 -0.85
N GLY A 59 22.33 15.33 -1.49
CA GLY A 59 22.04 14.51 -2.66
C GLY A 59 22.02 13.00 -2.42
N ASN A 60 22.09 12.51 -1.18
CA ASN A 60 22.08 11.07 -0.91
C ASN A 60 20.80 10.40 -1.41
N CYS A 61 19.66 11.10 -1.29
CA CYS A 61 18.38 10.64 -1.82
C CYS A 61 18.37 10.43 -3.34
N ILE A 62 19.18 11.18 -4.10
CA ILE A 62 19.35 11.01 -5.55
C ILE A 62 20.20 9.78 -5.84
N LYS A 63 21.29 9.58 -5.09
CA LYS A 63 22.19 8.44 -5.25
C LYS A 63 21.52 7.08 -5.01
N VAL A 64 20.55 7.03 -4.11
CA VAL A 64 19.87 5.78 -3.71
C VAL A 64 18.53 5.56 -4.41
N CYS A 65 18.06 6.53 -5.20
CA CYS A 65 16.77 6.44 -5.86
C CYS A 65 16.87 5.60 -7.13
N SER A 66 16.48 4.33 -7.04
CA SER A 66 16.47 3.42 -8.19
C SER A 66 15.49 3.80 -9.29
N GLN A 67 14.49 4.64 -8.99
CA GLN A 67 13.51 5.09 -9.97
C GLN A 67 13.94 6.37 -10.70
N GLY A 68 15.06 7.00 -10.30
CA GLY A 68 15.43 8.32 -10.80
C GLY A 68 14.37 9.40 -10.50
N ALA A 69 13.56 9.20 -9.47
CA ALA A 69 12.49 10.10 -9.07
C ALA A 69 13.00 11.30 -8.26
N LYS A 70 14.13 11.15 -7.56
CA LYS A 70 14.80 12.25 -6.86
C LYS A 70 15.77 12.91 -7.82
N VAL A 71 15.60 14.20 -8.03
CA VAL A 71 16.37 15.01 -9.00
C VAL A 71 16.74 16.35 -8.37
N PHE A 72 17.58 17.11 -9.07
CA PHE A 72 18.06 18.41 -8.61
C PHE A 72 17.96 19.45 -9.72
N ARG A 73 17.97 20.72 -9.31
CA ARG A 73 17.93 21.86 -10.23
C ARG A 73 19.22 21.90 -11.07
N LYS A 74 19.04 21.87 -12.39
CA LYS A 74 20.14 22.07 -13.34
C LYS A 74 20.45 23.57 -13.48
N GLU A 75 21.72 23.90 -13.63
CA GLU A 75 22.22 25.26 -13.88
C GLU A 75 22.93 25.37 -15.24
N ILE A 76 22.69 24.41 -16.16
CA ILE A 76 23.24 24.41 -17.52
C ILE A 76 22.85 25.69 -18.27
N ASP A 77 21.56 26.03 -18.33
CA ASP A 77 21.09 27.19 -19.09
C ASP A 77 21.57 28.54 -18.51
N PRO A 78 21.52 28.78 -17.19
CA PRO A 78 22.16 29.95 -16.58
C PRO A 78 23.65 30.08 -16.95
N VAL A 79 24.42 28.99 -16.86
CA VAL A 79 25.85 28.99 -17.19
C VAL A 79 26.07 29.28 -18.67
N ARG A 80 25.27 28.71 -19.58
CA ARG A 80 25.36 29.03 -21.02
C ARG A 80 25.10 30.50 -21.32
N LYS A 81 24.07 31.09 -20.68
CA LYS A 81 23.79 32.52 -20.82
C LYS A 81 24.95 33.37 -20.33
N LEU A 82 25.58 32.97 -19.23
CA LEU A 82 26.74 33.65 -18.67
C LEU A 82 27.94 33.58 -19.62
N ILE A 83 28.24 32.39 -20.15
CA ILE A 83 29.33 32.19 -21.12
C ILE A 83 29.09 32.97 -22.42
N ALA A 84 27.84 33.11 -22.86
CA ALA A 84 27.48 33.86 -24.06
C ALA A 84 27.41 35.38 -23.84
N SER A 85 27.63 35.86 -22.62
CA SER A 85 27.64 37.30 -22.31
C SER A 85 29.02 37.92 -22.54
N ASP A 86 29.11 39.25 -22.48
CA ASP A 86 30.39 39.99 -22.58
C ASP A 86 31.20 39.97 -21.27
N GLU A 87 30.72 39.26 -20.25
CA GLU A 87 31.38 39.12 -18.95
C GLU A 87 32.54 38.13 -19.04
N LYS A 88 33.58 38.36 -18.23
CA LYS A 88 34.69 37.41 -18.12
C LYS A 88 34.30 36.23 -17.23
N VAL A 89 34.15 35.04 -17.81
CA VAL A 89 33.65 33.84 -17.13
C VAL A 89 34.75 32.81 -16.91
N ILE A 90 34.93 32.43 -15.64
CA ILE A 90 36.04 31.58 -15.19
C ILE A 90 35.49 30.29 -14.62
N ALA A 91 35.91 29.17 -15.19
CA ALA A 91 35.60 27.84 -14.68
C ALA A 91 36.57 27.48 -13.53
N CYS A 92 36.01 27.07 -12.39
CA CYS A 92 36.75 26.56 -11.23
C CYS A 92 36.44 25.07 -11.07
N VAL A 93 37.35 24.20 -11.53
CA VAL A 93 37.15 22.75 -11.55
C VAL A 93 37.59 22.12 -10.23
N ALA A 94 36.72 21.35 -9.60
CA ALA A 94 37.03 20.65 -8.36
C ALA A 94 38.11 19.57 -8.58
N PRO A 95 39.06 19.39 -7.64
CA PRO A 95 40.17 18.41 -7.78
C PRO A 95 39.72 16.93 -7.82
N SER A 96 38.42 16.67 -7.70
CA SER A 96 37.83 15.33 -7.83
C SER A 96 37.57 14.91 -9.27
N PHE A 97 37.81 15.78 -10.26
CA PHE A 97 37.58 15.50 -11.67
C PHE A 97 38.28 14.21 -12.20
N PRO A 98 39.49 13.80 -11.75
CA PRO A 98 40.12 12.57 -12.24
C PRO A 98 39.34 11.31 -11.84
N ALA A 99 38.53 11.38 -10.78
CA ALA A 99 37.66 10.29 -10.38
C ALA A 99 36.40 10.18 -11.27
N GLU A 100 35.98 11.28 -11.91
CA GLU A 100 34.81 11.33 -12.79
C GLU A 100 35.17 11.03 -14.25
N PHE A 101 36.17 11.74 -14.79
CA PHE A 101 36.53 11.73 -16.20
C PHE A 101 37.58 10.67 -16.52
N ALA A 102 37.35 9.44 -16.04
CA ALA A 102 38.28 8.32 -16.22
C ALA A 102 38.40 7.84 -17.68
N ASP A 103 37.42 8.18 -18.50
CA ASP A 103 37.39 8.02 -19.96
C ASP A 103 38.35 8.96 -20.70
N ILE A 104 38.79 10.05 -20.04
CA ILE A 104 39.73 11.02 -20.59
C ILE A 104 41.12 10.78 -19.98
N LYS A 105 42.01 10.14 -20.74
CA LYS A 105 43.34 9.74 -20.26
C LYS A 105 44.25 10.91 -19.90
N ASP A 106 44.12 12.03 -20.62
CA ASP A 106 44.92 13.24 -20.42
C ASP A 106 44.01 14.38 -19.93
N TYR A 107 44.22 14.84 -18.70
CA TYR A 107 43.42 15.92 -18.12
C TYR A 107 43.49 17.21 -18.94
N LYS A 108 44.58 17.44 -19.68
CA LYS A 108 44.72 18.63 -20.53
C LYS A 108 43.67 18.68 -21.62
N ARG A 109 43.21 17.52 -22.10
CA ARG A 109 42.08 17.43 -23.02
C ARG A 109 40.78 17.83 -22.34
N LEU A 110 40.54 17.43 -21.09
CA LEU A 110 39.37 17.89 -20.35
C LEU A 110 39.36 19.42 -20.21
N VAL A 111 40.51 20.03 -19.88
CA VAL A 111 40.63 21.49 -19.80
C VAL A 111 40.36 22.15 -21.17
N GLY A 112 40.90 21.58 -22.25
CA GLY A 112 40.62 22.03 -23.62
C GLY A 112 39.13 21.94 -23.97
N MET A 113 38.45 20.86 -23.55
CA MET A 113 37.01 20.69 -23.73
C MET A 113 36.23 21.77 -22.97
N ILE A 114 36.59 22.06 -21.71
CA ILE A 114 35.94 23.13 -20.94
C ILE A 114 36.17 24.47 -21.64
N ARG A 115 37.39 24.80 -22.05
CA ARG A 115 37.67 26.06 -22.75
C ARG A 115 36.89 26.19 -24.06
N SER A 116 36.71 25.09 -24.80
CA SER A 116 35.92 25.07 -26.04
C SER A 116 34.41 25.34 -25.84
N LEU A 117 33.90 25.24 -24.60
CA LEU A 117 32.53 25.65 -24.28
C LEU A 117 32.36 27.18 -24.24
N GLY A 118 33.47 27.94 -24.18
CA GLY A 118 33.47 29.41 -24.17
C GLY A 118 33.96 30.06 -22.87
N PHE A 119 34.51 29.30 -21.91
CA PHE A 119 35.11 29.88 -20.71
C PHE A 119 36.43 30.59 -21.03
N ASP A 120 36.63 31.81 -20.51
CA ASP A 120 37.86 32.60 -20.72
C ASP A 120 39.08 31.97 -20.05
N HIS A 121 38.89 31.49 -18.82
CA HIS A 121 39.91 30.80 -18.05
C HIS A 121 39.34 29.55 -17.38
N VAL A 122 40.19 28.54 -17.25
CA VAL A 122 39.87 27.27 -16.58
C VAL A 122 40.91 27.03 -15.50
N THR A 123 40.50 27.18 -14.25
CA THR A 123 41.36 27.04 -13.07
C THR A 123 40.98 25.80 -12.27
N GLU A 124 41.89 25.32 -11.43
CA GLU A 124 41.63 24.18 -10.54
C GLU A 124 41.52 24.62 -9.08
N VAL A 125 40.48 24.15 -8.39
CA VAL A 125 40.18 24.46 -6.99
C VAL A 125 41.24 23.88 -6.01
N SER A 126 42.14 23.01 -6.47
CA SER A 126 43.26 22.50 -5.68
C SER A 126 44.11 23.59 -5.02
N PHE A 127 44.32 24.74 -5.66
CA PHE A 127 45.07 25.85 -5.05
C PHE A 127 44.32 26.47 -3.86
N GLY A 128 43.00 26.68 -4.02
CA GLY A 128 42.13 27.06 -2.91
C GLY A 128 42.14 26.04 -1.76
N ALA A 129 42.31 24.76 -2.08
CA ALA A 129 42.44 23.70 -1.08
C ALA A 129 43.76 23.77 -0.30
N ASP A 130 44.88 24.12 -0.95
CA ASP A 130 46.16 24.34 -0.26
C ASP A 130 46.05 25.50 0.76
N LEU A 131 45.43 26.62 0.34
CA LEU A 131 45.22 27.79 1.21
C LEU A 131 44.35 27.45 2.42
N VAL A 132 43.25 26.73 2.20
CA VAL A 132 42.34 26.29 3.26
C VAL A 132 43.04 25.31 4.20
N ALA A 133 43.80 24.34 3.67
CA ALA A 133 44.54 23.39 4.50
C ALA A 133 45.55 24.10 5.41
N ARG A 134 46.24 25.14 4.93
CA ARG A 134 47.16 25.93 5.76
C ARG A 134 46.44 26.61 6.93
N LYS A 135 45.25 27.18 6.72
CA LYS A 135 44.42 27.73 7.81
C LYS A 135 43.96 26.66 8.80
N TYR A 136 43.61 25.46 8.33
CA TYR A 136 43.29 24.35 9.23
C TYR A 136 44.50 23.90 10.06
N LYS A 137 45.71 23.92 9.47
CA LYS A 137 46.96 23.65 10.20
C LYS A 137 47.17 24.65 11.33
N ASP A 138 46.91 25.94 11.07
CA ASP A 138 46.94 26.97 12.11
C ASP A 138 45.93 26.68 13.23
N HIS A 139 44.68 26.32 12.87
CA HIS A 139 43.66 25.92 13.84
C HIS A 139 44.06 24.70 14.69
N LEU A 140 44.70 23.70 14.08
CA LEU A 140 45.19 22.50 14.77
C LEU A 140 46.31 22.84 15.76
N SER A 141 47.19 23.77 15.39
CA SER A 141 48.30 24.22 16.25
C SER A 141 47.84 24.96 17.51
N LEU A 142 46.65 25.59 17.48
CA LEU A 142 46.06 26.27 18.63
C LEU A 142 45.52 25.31 19.70
N GLY A 143 45.43 24.01 19.42
CA GLY A 143 45.01 22.98 20.38
C GLY A 143 43.55 23.08 20.85
N ARG A 144 42.72 23.86 20.15
CA ARG A 144 41.27 24.00 20.45
C ARG A 144 40.49 22.99 19.63
N GLN A 145 39.68 22.15 20.27
CA GLN A 145 38.79 21.24 19.55
C GLN A 145 37.94 22.01 18.52
N ALA A 146 37.86 21.49 17.30
CA ALA A 146 37.14 22.14 16.22
C ALA A 146 36.54 21.12 15.25
N ILE A 147 35.42 21.51 14.64
CA ILE A 147 34.74 20.78 13.58
C ILE A 147 35.08 21.43 12.24
N SER A 148 35.55 20.65 11.27
CA SER A 148 35.79 21.13 9.91
C SER A 148 34.51 21.67 9.22
N SER A 149 34.65 22.68 8.39
CA SER A 149 33.56 23.37 7.67
C SER A 149 33.75 23.39 6.13
N ASP A 150 34.63 22.54 5.59
CA ASP A 150 34.89 22.39 4.15
C ASP A 150 33.74 21.68 3.38
N CYS A 151 32.94 20.86 4.08
CA CYS A 151 31.76 20.20 3.54
C CYS A 151 30.48 21.02 3.78
N PRO A 152 29.88 21.66 2.75
CA PRO A 152 28.70 22.53 2.94
C PRO A 152 27.46 21.80 3.46
N ALA A 153 27.32 20.50 3.13
CA ALA A 153 26.24 19.68 3.66
C ALA A 153 26.38 19.46 5.17
N ILE A 154 27.60 19.32 5.70
CA ILE A 154 27.85 19.21 7.14
C ILE A 154 27.60 20.54 7.83
N VAL A 155 28.07 21.65 7.25
CA VAL A 155 27.79 23.00 7.77
C VAL A 155 26.28 23.21 7.90
N SER A 156 25.53 22.94 6.82
CA SER A 156 24.06 23.06 6.86
C SER A 156 23.43 22.12 7.88
N TYR A 157 23.96 20.90 8.02
CA TYR A 157 23.46 19.93 9.00
C TYR A 157 23.66 20.40 10.44
N ILE A 158 24.83 20.97 10.76
CA ILE A 158 25.11 21.51 12.10
C ILE A 158 24.26 22.75 12.36
N GLU A 159 24.20 23.70 11.41
CA GLU A 159 23.34 24.89 11.54
C GLU A 159 21.87 24.52 11.80
N HIS A 160 21.39 23.43 11.19
CA HIS A 160 19.99 22.97 11.25
C HIS A 160 19.67 22.10 12.46
N TYR A 161 20.54 21.14 12.80
CA TYR A 161 20.21 20.05 13.73
C TYR A 161 21.10 19.98 14.96
N TYR A 162 22.28 20.62 14.92
CA TYR A 162 23.19 20.76 16.07
C TYR A 162 23.57 22.24 16.26
N PRO A 163 22.58 23.15 16.37
CA PRO A 163 22.82 24.59 16.35
C PRO A 163 23.77 25.07 17.46
N ASP A 164 23.85 24.33 18.58
CA ASP A 164 24.75 24.62 19.70
C ASP A 164 26.23 24.32 19.39
N LEU A 165 26.48 23.43 18.43
CA LEU A 165 27.83 23.08 17.97
C LEU A 165 28.42 24.06 16.95
N THR A 166 27.64 25.05 16.48
CA THR A 166 28.11 26.06 15.52
C THR A 166 29.33 26.83 16.02
N SER A 167 29.47 26.99 17.34
CA SER A 167 30.63 27.63 17.99
C SER A 167 31.92 26.82 17.90
N TYR A 168 31.84 25.51 17.68
CA TYR A 168 33.00 24.62 17.51
C TYR A 168 33.43 24.50 16.05
N MET A 169 32.67 25.02 15.09
CA MET A 169 33.04 24.94 13.69
C MET A 169 34.23 25.88 13.39
N ALA A 170 35.23 25.35 12.68
CA ALA A 170 36.35 26.14 12.20
C ALA A 170 35.85 27.22 11.24
N ALA A 171 36.09 28.48 11.56
CA ALA A 171 35.65 29.64 10.79
C ALA A 171 36.47 29.85 9.52
N VAL A 172 36.53 28.82 8.66
CA VAL A 172 37.30 28.79 7.42
C VAL A 172 36.35 28.53 6.25
N VAL A 173 36.48 29.29 5.16
CA VAL A 173 35.72 29.03 3.93
C VAL A 173 36.11 27.70 3.28
N SER A 174 35.24 27.16 2.43
CA SER A 174 35.60 25.96 1.67
C SER A 174 36.61 26.28 0.54
N PRO A 175 37.31 25.27 0.00
CA PRO A 175 38.24 25.45 -1.12
C PRO A 175 37.61 26.15 -2.33
N MET A 176 36.32 25.92 -2.60
CA MET A 176 35.60 26.57 -3.70
C MET A 176 35.54 28.10 -3.51
N VAL A 177 35.16 28.55 -2.32
CA VAL A 177 35.06 29.98 -2.00
C VAL A 177 36.45 30.61 -1.92
N ALA A 178 37.42 29.91 -1.33
CA ALA A 178 38.82 30.34 -1.32
C ALA A 178 39.35 30.57 -2.75
N MET A 179 39.10 29.61 -3.65
CA MET A 179 39.52 29.73 -5.04
C MET A 179 38.80 30.87 -5.77
N ALA A 180 37.51 31.09 -5.51
CA ALA A 180 36.79 32.23 -6.09
C ALA A 180 37.38 33.59 -5.67
N ARG A 181 37.77 33.74 -4.40
CA ARG A 181 38.46 34.94 -3.91
C ARG A 181 39.82 35.13 -4.59
N VAL A 182 40.58 34.05 -4.80
CA VAL A 182 41.85 34.07 -5.56
C VAL A 182 41.62 34.48 -7.01
N VAL A 183 40.66 33.84 -7.68
CA VAL A 183 40.32 34.11 -9.09
C VAL A 183 39.94 35.56 -9.30
N ARG A 184 39.10 36.15 -8.44
CA ARG A 184 38.73 37.57 -8.53
C ARG A 184 39.91 38.52 -8.26
N LYS A 185 40.90 38.09 -7.47
CA LYS A 185 42.13 38.86 -7.25
C LYS A 185 43.06 38.80 -8.47
N VAL A 186 43.16 37.65 -9.13
CA VAL A 186 44.05 37.41 -10.28
C VAL A 186 43.48 37.94 -11.59
N TYR A 187 42.22 37.62 -11.88
CA TYR A 187 41.61 37.82 -13.19
C TYR A 187 40.69 39.04 -13.27
N GLY A 188 40.43 39.70 -12.14
CA GLY A 188 39.61 40.91 -12.02
C GLY A 188 38.40 40.71 -11.12
N LYS A 189 38.04 41.74 -10.34
CA LYS A 189 36.95 41.67 -9.34
C LYS A 189 35.58 41.38 -9.94
N GLU A 190 35.34 41.85 -11.16
CA GLU A 190 34.07 41.67 -11.89
C GLU A 190 33.96 40.28 -12.55
N SER A 191 35.02 39.45 -12.52
CA SER A 191 35.00 38.12 -13.14
C SER A 191 33.92 37.24 -12.52
N LYS A 192 33.17 36.58 -13.39
CA LYS A 192 32.11 35.63 -13.03
C LYS A 192 32.71 34.25 -12.80
N VAL A 193 32.42 33.65 -11.66
CA VAL A 193 33.00 32.37 -11.24
C VAL A 193 31.97 31.26 -11.36
N VAL A 194 32.27 30.26 -12.18
CA VAL A 194 31.46 29.05 -12.33
C VAL A 194 32.19 27.87 -11.68
N PHE A 195 31.66 27.35 -10.58
CA PHE A 195 32.19 26.15 -9.97
C PHE A 195 31.71 24.90 -10.70
N ILE A 196 32.62 23.94 -10.93
CA ILE A 196 32.32 22.66 -11.54
C ILE A 196 32.80 21.54 -10.62
N GLY A 197 31.88 20.74 -10.08
CA GLY A 197 32.27 19.74 -9.08
C GLY A 197 31.29 18.60 -8.80
N PRO A 198 31.57 17.78 -7.77
CA PRO A 198 30.82 16.54 -7.51
C PRO A 198 29.65 16.72 -6.54
N CYS A 199 29.41 17.94 -6.04
CA CYS A 199 28.55 18.16 -4.88
C CYS A 199 27.39 19.11 -5.22
N LEU A 200 26.17 18.71 -4.82
CA LEU A 200 24.97 19.54 -4.99
C LEU A 200 24.92 20.67 -3.98
N ALA A 201 25.31 20.43 -2.73
CA ALA A 201 25.29 21.45 -1.68
C ALA A 201 26.18 22.67 -1.98
N LYS A 202 27.18 22.53 -2.87
CA LYS A 202 28.00 23.64 -3.36
C LYS A 202 27.17 24.70 -4.10
N LYS A 203 26.04 24.30 -4.72
CA LYS A 203 25.14 25.22 -5.44
C LYS A 203 24.42 26.24 -4.56
N ALA A 204 24.33 25.98 -3.26
CA ALA A 204 23.68 26.86 -2.29
C ALA A 204 24.64 27.32 -1.18
N GLU A 205 25.94 27.10 -1.33
CA GLU A 205 26.90 27.35 -0.24
C GLU A 205 27.21 28.84 -0.04
N SER A 206 27.42 29.60 -1.12
CA SER A 206 27.87 30.99 -1.04
C SER A 206 27.39 31.79 -2.24
N THR A 207 27.05 33.06 -2.00
CA THR A 207 26.75 34.06 -3.03
C THR A 207 28.01 34.62 -3.71
N GLU A 208 29.20 34.25 -3.24
CA GLU A 208 30.47 34.60 -3.89
C GLU A 208 30.72 33.78 -5.18
N ILE A 209 29.92 32.75 -5.42
CA ILE A 209 29.95 31.94 -6.64
C ILE A 209 28.74 32.30 -7.50
N ASP A 210 28.98 32.69 -8.75
CA ASP A 210 27.92 33.13 -9.65
C ASP A 210 27.02 31.96 -10.08
N ASN A 211 27.63 30.81 -10.43
CA ASN A 211 26.91 29.57 -10.72
C ASN A 211 27.72 28.33 -10.32
N ALA A 212 27.01 27.24 -10.04
CA ALA A 212 27.65 25.96 -9.74
C ALA A 212 26.96 24.81 -10.47
N ILE A 213 27.75 24.08 -11.26
CA ILE A 213 27.30 22.90 -11.98
C ILE A 213 27.99 21.65 -11.46
N THR A 214 27.28 20.54 -11.53
CA THR A 214 27.82 19.22 -11.23
C THR A 214 28.63 18.69 -12.41
N PHE A 215 29.50 17.71 -12.20
CA PHE A 215 30.16 17.05 -13.32
C PHE A 215 29.19 16.32 -14.26
N ARG A 216 28.05 15.85 -13.74
CA ARG A 216 26.94 15.32 -14.55
C ARG A 216 26.42 16.37 -15.54
N GLU A 217 26.22 17.60 -15.08
CA GLU A 217 25.82 18.72 -15.94
C GLU A 217 26.91 19.09 -16.93
N LEU A 218 28.19 19.08 -16.52
CA LEU A 218 29.30 19.31 -17.44
C LEU A 218 29.36 18.26 -18.56
N ARG A 219 29.14 16.98 -18.25
CA ARG A 219 29.04 15.92 -19.27
C ARG A 219 27.87 16.15 -20.22
N GLU A 220 26.72 16.56 -19.71
CA GLU A 220 25.55 16.90 -20.52
C GLU A 220 25.86 18.09 -21.45
N MET A 221 26.55 19.12 -20.95
CA MET A 221 27.01 20.24 -21.78
C MET A 221 27.97 19.79 -22.89
N PHE A 222 28.92 18.91 -22.62
CA PHE A 222 29.81 18.37 -23.66
C PHE A 222 29.04 17.59 -24.73
N GLN A 223 28.06 16.77 -24.32
CA GLN A 223 27.24 15.99 -25.24
C GLN A 223 26.39 16.88 -26.15
N GLU A 224 25.70 17.85 -25.57
CA GLU A 224 24.84 18.78 -26.31
C GLU A 224 25.63 19.68 -27.26
N SER A 225 26.81 20.14 -26.85
CA SER A 225 27.73 20.93 -27.69
C SER A 225 28.59 20.07 -28.63
N ARG A 226 28.43 18.74 -28.62
CA ARG A 226 29.20 17.77 -29.41
C ARG A 226 30.73 17.91 -29.25
N VAL A 227 31.17 18.30 -28.06
CA VAL A 227 32.59 18.44 -27.72
C VAL A 227 33.14 17.06 -27.31
N SER A 228 34.26 16.65 -27.90
CA SER A 228 34.91 15.37 -27.60
C SER A 228 36.40 15.55 -27.32
N PRO A 229 37.05 14.62 -26.58
CA PRO A 229 38.47 14.72 -26.28
C PRO A 229 39.39 14.71 -27.51
N THR A 230 38.91 14.25 -28.67
CA THR A 230 39.67 14.22 -29.92
C THR A 230 39.47 15.48 -30.77
N ALA A 231 38.47 16.29 -30.45
CA ALA A 231 38.10 17.48 -31.21
C ALA A 231 38.67 18.78 -30.62
N VAL A 232 39.49 18.69 -29.57
CA VAL A 232 40.03 19.87 -28.87
C VAL A 232 41.53 19.77 -28.71
N GLU A 233 42.19 20.93 -28.73
CA GLU A 233 43.60 21.04 -28.38
C GLU A 233 43.78 20.83 -26.86
N PRO A 234 44.71 19.96 -26.43
CA PRO A 234 45.06 19.83 -25.03
C PRO A 234 45.57 21.16 -24.48
N SER A 235 45.17 21.50 -23.26
CA SER A 235 45.59 22.74 -22.64
C SER A 235 45.73 22.62 -21.12
N GLU A 236 46.56 23.48 -20.54
CA GLU A 236 46.77 23.50 -19.09
C GLU A 236 45.70 24.31 -18.37
N PHE A 237 45.57 24.02 -17.07
CA PHE A 237 44.86 24.89 -16.15
C PHE A 237 45.56 26.25 -16.06
N ASP A 238 44.76 27.30 -16.01
CA ASP A 238 45.21 28.67 -15.79
C ASP A 238 45.71 28.82 -14.32
N PRO A 239 46.78 29.60 -14.07
CA PRO A 239 47.37 29.78 -12.74
C PRO A 239 46.44 30.55 -11.76
N PRO A 240 46.70 30.54 -10.45
CA PRO A 240 47.74 29.81 -9.75
C PRO A 240 47.44 28.30 -9.66
N LEU A 241 48.47 27.48 -9.87
CA LEU A 241 48.37 26.03 -9.82
C LEU A 241 48.47 25.53 -8.36
N GLY A 242 47.62 24.58 -7.98
CA GLY A 242 47.68 23.93 -6.66
C GLY A 242 48.68 22.77 -6.58
N GLY A 243 49.09 22.42 -5.37
CA GLY A 243 49.97 21.30 -5.05
C GLY A 243 49.19 20.12 -4.45
N ARG A 244 49.48 19.80 -3.18
CA ARG A 244 48.89 18.64 -2.47
C ARG A 244 47.36 18.73 -2.32
N GLY A 245 46.78 19.91 -2.49
CA GLY A 245 45.34 20.16 -2.52
C GLY A 245 44.60 19.36 -3.60
N ALA A 246 45.29 18.79 -4.58
CA ALA A 246 44.71 17.79 -5.49
C ALA A 246 44.19 16.52 -4.77
N ILE A 247 44.73 16.18 -3.59
CA ILE A 247 44.36 15.02 -2.77
C ILE A 247 43.15 15.33 -1.86
N PHE A 248 42.81 16.61 -1.67
CA PHE A 248 41.75 17.10 -0.78
C PHE A 248 40.39 16.37 -0.92
N PRO A 249 39.93 15.92 -2.11
CA PRO A 249 38.68 15.18 -2.26
C PRO A 249 38.58 13.84 -1.53
N LEU A 250 39.70 13.24 -1.11
CA LEU A 250 39.72 11.97 -0.38
C LEU A 250 39.36 12.19 1.09
N SER A 251 38.89 11.15 1.79
CA SER A 251 38.49 11.30 3.20
C SER A 251 39.60 11.86 4.09
N HIS A 252 40.85 11.41 3.93
CA HIS A 252 42.02 11.93 4.66
C HIS A 252 42.77 13.02 3.87
N GLY A 253 42.11 13.60 2.86
CA GLY A 253 42.73 14.53 1.92
C GLY A 253 43.17 15.84 2.59
N LEU A 254 42.36 16.36 3.51
CA LEU A 254 42.69 17.56 4.29
C LEU A 254 43.97 17.36 5.12
N LEU A 255 44.04 16.28 5.92
CA LEU A 255 45.20 15.90 6.72
C LEU A 255 46.48 15.78 5.88
N ASN A 256 46.37 15.06 4.76
CA ASN A 256 47.50 14.88 3.85
C ASN A 256 47.94 16.19 3.20
N THR A 257 47.02 17.13 2.94
CA THR A 257 47.35 18.45 2.40
C THR A 257 48.02 19.34 3.46
N MET A 258 47.64 19.21 4.74
CA MET A 258 48.29 19.88 5.87
C MET A 258 49.69 19.32 6.21
N GLU A 259 50.03 18.16 5.62
CA GLU A 259 51.24 17.41 5.93
C GLU A 259 51.30 16.94 7.39
N VAL A 260 50.13 16.66 7.98
CA VAL A 260 50.02 16.07 9.32
C VAL A 260 50.25 14.57 9.19
N THR A 261 51.25 14.04 9.89
CA THR A 261 51.52 12.60 9.95
C THR A 261 50.52 11.93 10.90
N GLU A 262 49.83 10.91 10.40
CA GLU A 262 48.95 10.04 11.18
C GLU A 262 49.82 9.09 12.02
N ASP A 263 50.29 9.55 13.17
CA ASP A 263 50.81 8.67 14.21
C ASP A 263 49.66 8.34 15.16
N ILE A 264 49.36 7.03 15.28
CA ILE A 264 48.24 6.50 16.08
C ILE A 264 48.33 6.95 17.54
N LEU A 265 49.55 7.16 18.06
CA LEU A 265 49.77 7.61 19.44
C LEU A 265 49.54 9.11 19.63
N SER A 266 49.49 9.88 18.54
CA SER A 266 49.32 11.34 18.54
C SER A 266 48.14 11.82 17.68
N GLU A 267 47.20 10.92 17.36
CA GLU A 267 46.06 11.18 16.51
C GLU A 267 45.08 12.17 17.18
N LYS A 268 45.25 13.45 16.88
CA LYS A 268 44.41 14.55 17.39
C LYS A 268 43.21 14.85 16.50
N VAL A 269 43.06 14.14 15.37
CA VAL A 269 42.05 14.41 14.35
C VAL A 269 41.31 13.12 14.03
N ILE A 270 39.99 13.13 14.17
CA ILE A 270 39.11 12.03 13.79
C ILE A 270 38.47 12.36 12.44
N VAL A 271 38.61 11.48 11.47
CA VAL A 271 37.97 11.62 10.14
C VAL A 271 36.74 10.73 10.07
N ALA A 272 35.57 11.32 9.91
CA ALA A 272 34.33 10.59 9.74
C ALA A 272 33.60 11.01 8.45
N GLY A 273 33.47 10.05 7.54
CA GLY A 273 32.87 10.25 6.23
C GLY A 273 31.71 9.30 5.96
N GLY A 274 30.73 9.75 5.17
CA GLY A 274 29.62 8.92 4.73
C GLY A 274 28.42 8.92 5.68
N ARG A 275 27.33 8.27 5.27
CA ARG A 275 25.99 8.47 5.84
C ARG A 275 25.91 8.33 7.37
N SER A 276 26.45 7.26 7.94
CA SER A 276 26.33 6.95 9.38
C SER A 276 27.47 7.57 10.18
N ASN A 277 28.70 7.41 9.71
CA ASN A 277 29.89 7.72 10.50
C ASN A 277 29.95 9.19 10.95
N PHE A 278 29.55 10.15 10.10
CA PHE A 278 29.55 11.56 10.53
C PHE A 278 28.46 11.85 11.57
N LEU A 279 27.32 11.15 11.52
CA LEU A 279 26.24 11.30 12.49
C LEU A 279 26.68 10.79 13.86
N ASP A 280 27.30 9.61 13.89
CA ASP A 280 27.82 9.00 15.11
C ASP A 280 28.94 9.86 15.71
N ALA A 281 29.91 10.29 14.89
CA ALA A 281 30.98 11.18 15.34
C ALA A 281 30.45 12.52 15.89
N LEU A 282 29.42 13.10 15.26
CA LEU A 282 28.83 14.35 15.73
C LEU A 282 28.05 14.15 17.04
N ARG A 283 27.32 13.04 17.19
CA ARG A 283 26.62 12.68 18.42
C ARG A 283 27.61 12.45 19.57
N GLU A 284 28.69 11.72 19.32
CA GLU A 284 29.76 11.50 20.30
C GLU A 284 30.50 12.79 20.67
N PHE A 285 30.70 13.69 19.72
CA PHE A 285 31.26 15.02 19.97
C PHE A 285 30.34 15.86 20.87
N GLU A 286 29.04 15.88 20.59
CA GLU A 286 28.03 16.57 21.41
C GLU A 286 27.99 16.04 22.86
N GLN A 287 28.07 14.72 23.01
CA GLN A 287 28.10 14.05 24.32
C GLN A 287 29.43 14.25 25.09
N GLY A 288 30.43 14.88 24.46
CA GLY A 288 31.74 15.13 25.06
C GLY A 288 32.70 13.93 25.03
N ASN A 289 32.34 12.83 24.36
CA ASN A 289 33.18 11.64 24.25
C ASN A 289 34.44 11.89 23.40
N LEU A 290 34.39 12.87 22.49
CA LEU A 290 35.50 13.27 21.63
C LEU A 290 36.22 14.55 22.11
N LYS A 291 36.14 14.86 23.40
CA LYS A 291 36.77 16.05 23.97
C LYS A 291 38.28 16.08 23.66
N GLY A 292 38.77 17.24 23.24
CA GLY A 292 40.19 17.42 22.89
C GLY A 292 40.59 16.93 21.49
N HIS A 293 39.67 16.34 20.73
CA HIS A 293 39.91 15.95 19.34
C HIS A 293 39.33 16.99 18.38
N HIS A 294 40.01 17.18 17.25
CA HIS A 294 39.43 17.83 16.08
C HIS A 294 38.68 16.78 15.27
N ILE A 295 37.55 17.15 14.66
CA ILE A 295 36.79 16.23 13.82
C ILE A 295 36.68 16.78 12.39
N HIS A 296 37.11 15.98 11.42
CA HIS A 296 36.92 16.25 9.99
C HIS A 296 35.73 15.43 9.51
N LEU A 297 34.63 16.12 9.21
CA LEU A 297 33.36 15.51 8.85
C LEU A 297 33.05 15.69 7.37
N LEU A 298 32.67 14.59 6.72
CA LEU A 298 32.26 14.57 5.33
C LEU A 298 30.93 13.84 5.19
N CYS A 299 29.95 14.46 4.53
CA CYS A 299 28.67 13.80 4.28
C CYS A 299 28.81 12.58 3.34
N CYS A 300 29.88 12.55 2.54
CA CYS A 300 30.22 11.46 1.62
C CYS A 300 31.51 10.77 2.06
N GLU A 301 31.76 9.57 1.54
CA GLU A 301 33.03 8.84 1.65
C GLU A 301 34.11 9.48 0.75
N GLY A 302 34.44 10.73 1.04
CA GLY A 302 35.18 11.63 0.15
C GLY A 302 34.29 12.26 -0.92
N CYS A 303 34.70 13.43 -1.42
CA CYS A 303 34.01 14.13 -2.52
C CYS A 303 34.01 13.33 -3.83
N ILE A 304 34.92 12.35 -3.97
CA ILE A 304 34.99 11.42 -5.12
C ILE A 304 33.75 10.51 -5.26
N LEU A 305 32.93 10.42 -4.22
CA LEU A 305 31.65 9.70 -4.23
C LEU A 305 30.46 10.66 -4.07
N GLY A 306 30.66 11.94 -4.42
CA GLY A 306 29.63 12.95 -4.39
C GLY A 306 28.46 12.67 -5.34
N PRO A 307 27.26 13.18 -5.04
CA PRO A 307 26.02 12.94 -5.81
C PRO A 307 26.00 13.56 -7.22
N GLY A 308 26.95 14.45 -7.53
CA GLY A 308 27.16 15.08 -8.83
C GLY A 308 28.12 14.32 -9.76
N MET A 309 28.56 13.12 -9.38
CA MET A 309 29.40 12.21 -10.19
C MET A 309 28.53 11.24 -11.01
N SER A 310 29.09 10.65 -12.08
CA SER A 310 28.50 9.58 -12.90
C SER A 310 29.05 8.19 -12.50
N PRO A 311 28.41 7.06 -12.88
CA PRO A 311 27.11 6.93 -13.57
C PRO A 311 25.89 6.93 -12.63
N TYR A 312 24.70 7.01 -13.24
CA TYR A 312 23.36 7.01 -12.62
C TYR A 312 23.13 5.88 -11.58
N PRO A 313 22.17 6.06 -10.65
CA PRO A 313 21.77 5.01 -9.71
C PRO A 313 21.13 3.85 -10.48
N ASN A 314 21.78 2.67 -10.51
CA ASN A 314 21.16 1.32 -10.64
C ASN A 314 22.10 0.17 -11.04
N THR A 315 23.41 0.39 -11.14
CA THR A 315 24.33 -0.75 -11.24
C THR A 315 25.02 -0.93 -9.91
N ALA A 316 25.03 -2.16 -9.38
CA ALA A 316 25.97 -2.59 -8.34
C ALA A 316 27.44 -2.24 -8.66
N ALA A 317 27.73 -1.86 -9.92
CA ALA A 317 28.96 -1.25 -10.42
C ALA A 317 29.23 0.22 -9.97
N SER A 318 28.38 0.86 -9.15
CA SER A 318 28.54 2.27 -8.73
C SER A 318 29.59 2.50 -7.63
N SER A 319 30.44 1.53 -7.30
CA SER A 319 31.38 1.60 -6.18
C SER A 319 32.84 1.36 -6.60
N LEU A 320 33.27 1.96 -7.71
CA LEU A 320 34.71 2.07 -8.02
C LEU A 320 35.45 3.01 -7.05
N ARG A 321 35.10 3.03 -5.76
CA ARG A 321 35.70 3.86 -4.69
C ARG A 321 37.21 3.76 -4.72
N PHE A 322 37.74 2.54 -4.74
CA PHE A 322 39.18 2.29 -4.71
C PHE A 322 39.86 2.73 -6.01
N ALA A 323 39.26 2.47 -7.18
CA ALA A 323 39.82 2.94 -8.45
C ALA A 323 39.77 4.47 -8.57
N LYS A 324 38.69 5.11 -8.11
CA LYS A 324 38.57 6.57 -8.03
C LYS A 324 39.66 7.16 -7.12
N LYS A 325 39.88 6.56 -5.93
CA LYS A 325 40.97 6.94 -5.02
C LYS A 325 42.34 6.82 -5.71
N ALA A 326 42.61 5.69 -6.38
CA ALA A 326 43.88 5.46 -7.08
C ALA A 326 44.13 6.50 -8.19
N ARG A 327 43.10 6.90 -8.94
CA ARG A 327 43.21 7.95 -9.97
C ARG A 327 43.57 9.32 -9.41
N ILE A 328 42.96 9.71 -8.29
CA ILE A 328 43.31 10.96 -7.60
C ILE A 328 44.77 10.93 -7.16
N ILE A 329 45.22 9.82 -6.56
CA ILE A 329 46.62 9.68 -6.14
C ILE A 329 47.57 9.75 -7.33
N ALA A 330 47.26 9.05 -8.43
CA ALA A 330 48.07 9.08 -9.65
C ALA A 330 48.18 10.49 -10.22
N TYR A 331 47.06 11.20 -10.33
CA TYR A 331 47.02 12.60 -10.79
C TYR A 331 47.82 13.53 -9.87
N ALA A 332 47.63 13.43 -8.55
CA ALA A 332 48.35 14.26 -7.59
C ALA A 332 49.86 14.01 -7.62
N ASN A 333 50.30 12.75 -7.73
CA ASN A 333 51.72 12.41 -7.86
C ASN A 333 52.32 12.96 -9.16
N GLN A 334 51.62 12.81 -10.28
CA GLN A 334 52.05 13.38 -11.57
C GLN A 334 52.18 14.90 -11.47
N LYS A 335 51.18 15.56 -10.87
CA LYS A 335 51.19 17.01 -10.68
C LYS A 335 52.36 17.47 -9.81
N MET A 336 52.57 16.83 -8.67
CA MET A 336 53.66 17.17 -7.74
C MET A 336 55.06 16.94 -8.34
N ALA A 337 55.18 16.04 -9.32
CA ALA A 337 56.45 15.77 -10.00
C ALA A 337 56.86 16.89 -10.97
N VAL A 338 55.90 17.63 -11.55
CA VAL A 338 56.15 18.69 -12.54
C VAL A 338 55.86 20.11 -12.01
N LEU A 339 55.32 20.23 -10.80
CA LEU A 339 54.99 21.51 -10.18
C LEU A 339 56.26 22.31 -9.86
N ASP A 340 56.30 23.57 -10.28
CA ASP A 340 57.27 24.55 -9.78
C ASP A 340 56.96 24.86 -8.31
N LYS A 341 57.79 24.31 -7.42
CA LYS A 341 57.61 24.45 -5.96
C LYS A 341 57.91 25.86 -5.47
N GLU A 342 58.82 26.59 -6.13
CA GLU A 342 59.18 27.95 -5.73
C GLU A 342 58.05 28.90 -6.10
N GLU A 343 57.52 28.79 -7.31
CA GLU A 343 56.38 29.58 -7.76
C GLU A 343 55.12 29.26 -6.93
N TRP A 344 54.86 27.97 -6.66
CA TRP A 344 53.74 27.56 -5.80
C TRP A 344 53.84 28.13 -4.38
N ALA A 345 55.03 28.05 -3.75
CA ALA A 345 55.26 28.60 -2.42
C ALA A 345 55.11 30.14 -2.39
N LYS A 346 55.61 30.81 -3.43
CA LYS A 346 55.44 32.26 -3.61
C LYS A 346 53.96 32.63 -3.72
N ASN A 347 53.21 31.96 -4.58
CA ASN A 347 51.77 32.17 -4.75
C ASN A 347 51.03 31.93 -3.44
N LEU A 348 51.34 30.85 -2.71
CA LEU A 348 50.75 30.60 -1.39
C LEU A 348 50.98 31.77 -0.42
N GLY A 349 52.21 32.27 -0.32
CA GLY A 349 52.51 33.41 0.57
C GLY A 349 51.81 34.71 0.15
N GLU A 350 51.61 34.93 -1.15
CA GLU A 350 50.87 36.10 -1.65
C GLU A 350 49.37 36.02 -1.32
N PHE A 351 48.76 34.86 -1.55
CA PHE A 351 47.32 34.65 -1.41
C PHE A 351 46.90 34.27 0.02
N GLU A 352 47.81 33.90 0.91
CA GLU A 352 47.55 33.67 2.35
C GLU A 352 46.98 34.90 3.07
N LYS A 353 47.24 36.11 2.52
CA LYS A 353 46.71 37.38 3.01
C LYS A 353 45.23 37.60 2.68
N ILE A 354 44.66 36.80 1.78
CA ILE A 354 43.22 36.86 1.51
C ILE A 354 42.49 36.43 2.78
N ASP A 355 41.45 37.17 3.15
CA ASP A 355 40.56 36.74 4.22
C ASP A 355 39.88 35.44 3.81
N LEU A 356 40.08 34.37 4.57
CA LEU A 356 39.47 33.06 4.39
C LEU A 356 38.48 32.75 5.52
N SER A 357 38.11 33.76 6.31
CA SER A 357 37.15 33.59 7.38
C SER A 357 35.71 33.50 6.88
N ARG A 358 34.86 32.86 7.69
CA ARG A 358 33.40 32.82 7.51
C ARG A 358 32.69 32.83 8.85
N SER A 359 31.43 33.26 8.85
CA SER A 359 30.52 33.09 9.97
C SER A 359 29.51 31.96 9.70
N PHE A 360 28.85 31.53 10.77
CA PHE A 360 27.81 30.50 10.74
C PHE A 360 26.54 31.03 11.37
N THR A 361 25.39 30.55 10.89
CA THR A 361 24.07 30.98 11.34
C THR A 361 23.38 29.86 12.09
N ARG A 362 22.89 30.16 13.29
CA ARG A 362 22.05 29.22 14.05
C ARG A 362 20.66 29.19 13.42
N LYS A 363 20.28 28.07 12.77
CA LYS A 363 18.99 27.91 12.08
C LYS A 363 18.29 26.65 12.59
N ASP A 364 17.76 26.67 13.80
CA ASP A 364 17.21 25.47 14.43
C ASP A 364 16.00 24.89 13.64
N MET A 365 16.19 23.71 13.07
CA MET A 365 15.20 22.94 12.31
C MET A 365 14.85 21.62 13.02
N ARG A 366 15.21 21.46 14.30
CA ARG A 366 14.83 20.27 15.07
C ARG A 366 13.31 20.20 15.22
N ILE A 367 12.77 18.99 15.21
CA ILE A 367 11.34 18.78 15.50
C ILE A 367 11.14 18.78 17.02
N SER A 368 10.05 19.41 17.48
CA SER A 368 9.64 19.31 18.88
C SER A 368 9.26 17.86 19.17
N ARG A 369 9.76 17.32 20.28
CA ARG A 369 9.32 16.02 20.77
C ARG A 369 7.90 16.17 21.33
N PRO A 370 6.90 15.47 20.78
CA PRO A 370 5.55 15.45 21.32
C PRO A 370 5.51 14.85 22.73
N ASN A 371 4.38 14.98 23.41
CA ASN A 371 4.25 14.39 24.75
C ASN A 371 4.19 12.85 24.66
N ALA A 372 4.49 12.17 25.77
CA ALA A 372 4.56 10.71 25.80
C ALA A 372 3.21 10.03 25.47
N GLU A 373 2.09 10.68 25.78
CA GLU A 373 0.75 10.12 25.54
C GLU A 373 0.39 10.18 24.04
N GLU A 374 0.70 11.28 23.34
CA GLU A 374 0.53 11.38 21.88
C GLU A 374 1.35 10.33 21.13
N ILE A 375 2.60 10.11 21.57
CA ILE A 375 3.47 9.07 21.00
C ILE A 375 2.84 7.70 21.21
N LYS A 376 2.36 7.43 22.43
CA LYS A 376 1.71 6.16 22.78
C LYS A 376 0.42 5.94 21.98
N GLU A 377 -0.39 6.97 21.75
CA GLU A 377 -1.60 6.87 20.93
C GLU A 377 -1.27 6.44 19.50
N VAL A 378 -0.25 7.05 18.88
CA VAL A 378 0.18 6.67 17.53
C VAL A 378 0.74 5.26 17.51
N LEU A 379 1.56 4.87 18.49
CA LEU A 379 2.07 3.50 18.63
C LEU A 379 0.91 2.49 18.72
N TYR A 380 -0.10 2.78 19.53
CA TYR A 380 -1.30 1.95 19.67
C TYR A 380 -2.04 1.81 18.33
N ARG A 381 -2.20 2.91 17.58
CA ARG A 381 -2.85 2.91 16.25
C ARG A 381 -2.12 2.05 15.22
N ILE A 382 -0.81 1.89 15.33
CA ILE A 382 0.01 1.02 14.46
C ILE A 382 0.25 -0.38 15.04
N GLY A 383 -0.57 -0.80 16.00
CA GLY A 383 -0.54 -2.15 16.58
C GLY A 383 0.64 -2.39 17.51
N LYS A 384 1.12 -1.35 18.21
CA LYS A 384 2.22 -1.43 19.19
C LYS A 384 1.65 -1.13 20.58
N TYR A 385 1.35 -2.19 21.32
CA TYR A 385 0.66 -2.11 22.61
C TYR A 385 1.62 -2.22 23.78
N SER A 386 2.76 -2.87 23.55
CA SER A 386 3.78 -3.16 24.54
C SER A 386 5.20 -2.93 23.96
N PRO A 387 6.22 -2.81 24.83
CA PRO A 387 7.61 -2.71 24.39
C PRO A 387 8.07 -3.88 23.50
N ASP A 388 7.54 -5.09 23.71
CA ASP A 388 7.87 -6.27 22.90
C ASP A 388 7.41 -6.13 21.44
N ASP A 389 6.39 -5.31 21.19
CA ASP A 389 5.92 -5.04 19.84
C ASP A 389 6.88 -4.09 19.09
N HIS A 390 7.76 -3.37 19.78
CA HIS A 390 8.65 -2.36 19.21
C HIS A 390 9.83 -3.00 18.46
N LEU A 391 9.55 -3.55 17.29
CA LEU A 391 10.55 -4.27 16.46
C LEU A 391 11.75 -3.42 16.04
N ASN A 392 11.61 -2.09 15.99
CA ASN A 392 12.66 -1.15 15.57
C ASN A 392 13.39 -1.56 14.28
N CYS A 393 12.65 -2.15 13.32
CA CYS A 393 13.24 -2.81 12.14
C CYS A 393 13.79 -1.85 11.06
N GLY A 394 13.53 -0.54 11.16
CA GLY A 394 14.04 0.44 10.19
C GLY A 394 13.33 0.50 8.83
N THR A 395 12.33 -0.36 8.57
CA THR A 395 11.68 -0.47 7.24
C THR A 395 10.95 0.82 6.83
N CYS A 396 10.27 1.47 7.78
CA CYS A 396 9.62 2.77 7.56
C CYS A 396 10.61 3.93 7.37
N GLY A 397 11.91 3.69 7.53
CA GLY A 397 12.97 4.68 7.37
C GLY A 397 13.32 5.46 8.63
N TYR A 398 12.83 5.07 9.80
CA TYR A 398 13.16 5.60 11.13
C TYR A 398 13.83 4.52 11.98
N ASP A 399 14.73 4.90 12.88
CA ASP A 399 15.61 3.93 13.57
C ASP A 399 14.88 3.23 14.73
N SER A 400 13.79 3.81 15.22
CA SER A 400 12.89 3.19 16.19
C SER A 400 11.40 3.39 15.86
N CYS A 401 10.55 2.54 16.42
CA CYS A 401 9.10 2.69 16.37
C CYS A 401 8.66 4.03 17.00
N GLU A 402 9.35 4.48 18.04
CA GLU A 402 9.09 5.76 18.70
C GLU A 402 9.41 6.95 17.77
N GLU A 403 10.57 6.94 17.10
CA GLU A 403 10.93 7.96 16.11
C GLU A 403 9.92 8.02 14.96
N HIS A 404 9.43 6.86 14.52
CA HIS A 404 8.38 6.81 13.50
C HIS A 404 7.08 7.46 14.01
N ALA A 405 6.65 7.15 15.23
CA ALA A 405 5.46 7.76 15.84
C ALA A 405 5.61 9.29 15.98
N ILE A 406 6.77 9.76 16.45
CA ILE A 406 7.10 11.19 16.52
C ILE A 406 7.01 11.84 15.13
N ALA A 407 7.52 11.17 14.10
CA ALA A 407 7.45 11.65 12.73
C ALA A 407 6.02 11.71 12.16
N VAL A 408 5.16 10.76 12.53
CA VAL A 408 3.73 10.77 12.16
C VAL A 408 3.03 11.99 12.79
N ILE A 409 3.25 12.24 14.08
CA ILE A 409 2.67 13.39 14.79
C ILE A 409 3.10 14.71 14.15
N ASN A 410 4.37 14.81 13.75
CA ASN A 410 4.93 16.00 13.11
C ASN A 410 4.61 16.10 11.60
N GLY A 411 3.77 15.22 11.04
CA GLY A 411 3.38 15.24 9.63
C GLY A 411 4.52 14.94 8.64
N LEU A 412 5.55 14.24 9.10
CA LEU A 412 6.67 13.77 8.28
C LEU A 412 6.45 12.36 7.75
N ALA A 413 5.64 11.55 8.44
CA ALA A 413 5.39 10.17 8.11
C ALA A 413 3.89 9.83 8.18
N GLU A 414 3.52 8.71 7.57
CA GLU A 414 2.17 8.14 7.63
C GLU A 414 2.21 6.79 8.35
N THR A 415 1.11 6.41 9.00
CA THR A 415 1.00 5.15 9.75
C THR A 415 1.21 3.91 8.86
N GLU A 416 0.83 4.03 7.59
CA GLU A 416 0.94 3.05 6.51
C GLU A 416 2.40 2.71 6.17
N MET A 417 3.37 3.50 6.63
CA MET A 417 4.79 3.21 6.43
C MET A 417 5.27 2.06 7.32
N CYS A 418 4.52 1.70 8.37
CA CYS A 418 4.81 0.55 9.21
C CYS A 418 4.42 -0.74 8.46
N LEU A 419 5.42 -1.44 7.90
CA LEU A 419 5.20 -2.65 7.10
C LEU A 419 4.47 -3.76 7.88
N PRO A 420 4.87 -4.14 9.11
CA PRO A 420 4.17 -5.19 9.88
C PRO A 420 2.69 -4.86 10.10
N TYR A 421 2.41 -3.62 10.51
CA TYR A 421 1.05 -3.11 10.71
C TYR A 421 0.23 -3.17 9.41
N THR A 422 0.82 -2.75 8.29
CA THR A 422 0.15 -2.76 6.99
C THR A 422 -0.18 -4.18 6.54
N ILE A 423 0.73 -5.14 6.74
CA ILE A 423 0.49 -6.56 6.43
C ILE A 423 -0.66 -7.12 7.28
N GLU A 424 -0.67 -6.85 8.58
CA GLU A 424 -1.73 -7.31 9.47
C GLU A 424 -3.10 -6.71 9.10
N ARG A 425 -3.11 -5.41 8.77
CA ARG A 425 -4.31 -4.71 8.29
C ARG A 425 -4.82 -5.30 6.97
N LEU A 426 -3.91 -5.63 6.05
CA LEU A 426 -4.26 -6.31 4.79
C LEU A 426 -4.89 -7.69 5.04
N HIS A 427 -4.31 -8.51 5.92
CA HIS A 427 -4.90 -9.82 6.27
C HIS A 427 -6.27 -9.71 6.95
N THR A 428 -6.51 -8.63 7.69
CA THR A 428 -7.82 -8.37 8.31
C THR A 428 -8.84 -7.99 7.25
N TYR A 429 -8.50 -7.08 6.34
CA TYR A 429 -9.38 -6.70 5.22
C TYR A 429 -9.70 -7.87 4.29
N ILE A 430 -8.75 -8.76 4.02
CA ILE A 430 -9.02 -9.96 3.21
C ILE A 430 -10.07 -10.85 3.89
N ARG A 431 -9.95 -11.09 5.21
CA ARG A 431 -10.92 -11.90 5.97
C ARG A 431 -12.32 -11.26 6.02
N GLU A 432 -12.39 -9.95 6.20
CA GLU A 432 -13.65 -9.21 6.16
C GLU A 432 -14.31 -9.27 4.78
N LEU A 433 -13.51 -9.14 3.72
CA LEU A 433 -13.98 -9.22 2.34
C LEU A 433 -14.52 -10.61 2.00
N ASP A 434 -13.84 -11.68 2.42
CA ASP A 434 -14.30 -13.06 2.23
C ASP A 434 -15.64 -13.29 2.93
N THR A 435 -15.77 -12.85 4.19
CA THR A 435 -17.03 -12.93 4.94
C THR A 435 -18.16 -12.17 4.24
N SER A 436 -17.86 -11.00 3.67
CA SER A 436 -18.83 -10.20 2.92
C SER A 436 -19.24 -10.89 1.61
N ASN A 437 -18.30 -11.54 0.92
CA ASN A 437 -18.58 -12.29 -0.32
C ASN A 437 -19.45 -13.52 -0.06
N GLU A 438 -19.20 -14.27 1.01
CA GLU A 438 -20.03 -15.42 1.41
C GLU A 438 -21.47 -15.00 1.74
N LYS A 439 -21.63 -13.90 2.49
CA LYS A 439 -22.95 -13.30 2.76
C LYS A 439 -23.65 -12.90 1.47
N LEU A 440 -22.95 -12.24 0.56
CA LEU A 440 -23.52 -11.83 -0.72
C LEU A 440 -24.00 -13.04 -1.55
N ALA A 441 -23.20 -14.10 -1.62
CA ALA A 441 -23.55 -15.33 -2.34
C ALA A 441 -24.80 -16.01 -1.76
N SER A 442 -24.89 -16.12 -0.43
CA SER A 442 -26.08 -16.70 0.23
C SER A 442 -27.35 -15.89 -0.02
N VAL A 443 -27.26 -14.56 0.02
CA VAL A 443 -28.39 -13.65 -0.28
C VAL A 443 -28.82 -13.76 -1.74
N GLN A 444 -27.87 -13.84 -2.68
CA GLN A 444 -28.18 -14.02 -4.10
C GLN A 444 -28.92 -15.33 -4.38
N GLU A 445 -28.51 -16.45 -3.77
CA GLU A 445 -29.20 -17.73 -3.96
C GLU A 445 -30.61 -17.72 -3.36
N ALA A 446 -30.78 -17.12 -2.17
CA ALA A 446 -32.09 -16.92 -1.56
C ALA A 446 -33.02 -16.06 -2.45
N LEU A 447 -32.48 -14.99 -3.04
CA LEU A 447 -33.23 -14.13 -3.96
C LEU A 447 -33.65 -14.90 -5.22
N ARG A 448 -32.73 -15.68 -5.82
CA ARG A 448 -33.02 -16.49 -7.01
C ARG A 448 -34.11 -17.53 -6.76
N HIS A 449 -34.13 -18.13 -5.57
CA HIS A 449 -35.20 -19.05 -5.17
C HIS A 449 -36.53 -18.31 -4.98
N SER A 450 -36.51 -17.12 -4.38
CA SER A 450 -37.70 -16.28 -4.20
C SER A 450 -38.31 -15.83 -5.53
N GLU A 451 -37.48 -15.39 -6.49
CA GLU A 451 -37.91 -15.00 -7.84
C GLU A 451 -38.60 -16.14 -8.58
N LYS A 452 -38.03 -17.36 -8.52
CA LYS A 452 -38.65 -18.56 -9.11
C LYS A 452 -40.04 -18.84 -8.52
N LEU A 453 -40.19 -18.72 -7.20
CA LEU A 453 -41.46 -18.94 -6.51
C LEU A 453 -42.50 -17.86 -6.90
N ALA A 454 -42.09 -16.58 -6.94
CA ALA A 454 -42.96 -15.49 -7.32
C ALA A 454 -43.45 -15.63 -8.78
N GLY A 455 -42.55 -15.97 -9.71
CA GLY A 455 -42.90 -16.21 -11.11
C GLY A 455 -43.87 -17.37 -11.29
N MET A 456 -43.67 -18.48 -10.56
CA MET A 456 -44.63 -19.59 -10.54
C MET A 456 -46.01 -19.17 -9.99
N GLY A 457 -46.03 -18.32 -8.96
CA GLY A 457 -47.28 -17.83 -8.37
C GLY A 457 -48.15 -17.05 -9.37
N GLN A 458 -47.54 -16.15 -10.13
CA GLN A 458 -48.23 -15.32 -11.11
C GLN A 458 -48.79 -16.13 -12.28
N LEU A 459 -48.02 -17.09 -12.81
CA LEU A 459 -48.46 -17.98 -13.89
C LEU A 459 -49.62 -18.89 -13.44
N SER A 460 -49.55 -19.41 -12.23
CA SER A 460 -50.56 -20.32 -11.66
C SER A 460 -51.94 -19.65 -11.53
N ALA A 461 -51.98 -18.37 -11.16
CA ALA A 461 -53.22 -17.62 -11.05
C ALA A 461 -53.91 -17.41 -12.42
N GLY A 462 -53.14 -17.12 -13.47
CA GLY A 462 -53.65 -16.97 -14.83
C GLY A 462 -54.16 -18.29 -15.41
N ILE A 463 -53.34 -19.35 -15.33
CA ILE A 463 -53.69 -20.70 -15.81
C ILE A 463 -54.97 -21.19 -15.14
N ALA A 464 -55.12 -20.94 -13.84
CA ALA A 464 -56.28 -21.45 -13.13
C ALA A 464 -57.58 -20.76 -13.50
N HIS A 465 -57.55 -19.45 -13.76
CA HIS A 465 -58.72 -18.75 -14.26
C HIS A 465 -59.13 -19.25 -15.65
N GLU A 466 -58.15 -19.44 -16.54
CA GLU A 466 -58.41 -19.89 -17.91
C GLU A 466 -58.83 -21.36 -18.02
N LEU A 467 -58.37 -22.25 -17.12
CA LEU A 467 -58.79 -23.66 -17.11
C LEU A 467 -60.11 -23.90 -16.38
N ASN A 468 -60.40 -23.17 -15.29
CA ASN A 468 -61.64 -23.35 -14.56
C ASN A 468 -62.87 -23.00 -15.41
N ASN A 469 -62.73 -22.04 -16.33
CA ASN A 469 -63.82 -21.62 -17.23
C ASN A 469 -64.32 -22.74 -18.15
N PRO A 470 -63.49 -23.35 -19.04
CA PRO A 470 -63.94 -24.45 -19.89
C PRO A 470 -64.33 -25.70 -19.10
N LEU A 471 -63.66 -26.00 -17.99
CA LEU A 471 -64.06 -27.10 -17.10
C LEU A 471 -65.45 -26.89 -16.51
N GLY A 472 -65.80 -25.65 -16.15
CA GLY A 472 -67.16 -25.30 -15.73
C GLY A 472 -68.20 -25.52 -16.81
N VAL A 473 -67.88 -25.17 -18.05
CA VAL A 473 -68.77 -25.40 -19.19
C VAL A 473 -68.97 -26.90 -19.45
N ILE A 474 -67.89 -27.70 -19.40
CA ILE A 474 -67.95 -29.15 -19.56
C ILE A 474 -68.84 -29.78 -18.48
N THR A 475 -68.57 -29.48 -17.20
CA THR A 475 -69.37 -30.00 -16.08
C THR A 475 -70.85 -29.61 -16.20
N MET A 476 -71.14 -28.36 -16.59
CA MET A 476 -72.51 -27.88 -16.76
C MET A 476 -73.25 -28.65 -17.86
N TYR A 477 -72.69 -28.73 -19.07
CA TYR A 477 -73.35 -29.44 -20.17
C TYR A 477 -73.45 -30.94 -19.92
N SER A 478 -72.45 -31.55 -19.27
CA SER A 478 -72.52 -32.96 -18.88
C SER A 478 -73.65 -33.23 -17.88
N ASN A 479 -73.88 -32.33 -16.92
CA ASN A 479 -75.00 -32.45 -15.98
C ASN A 479 -76.36 -32.20 -16.67
N ILE A 480 -76.47 -31.22 -17.57
CA ILE A 480 -77.71 -30.97 -18.34
C ILE A 480 -78.07 -32.19 -19.19
N LEU A 481 -77.11 -32.74 -19.93
CA LEU A 481 -77.33 -33.96 -20.73
C LEU A 481 -77.73 -35.15 -19.85
N LYS A 482 -77.22 -35.22 -18.62
CA LYS A 482 -77.58 -36.26 -17.66
C LYS A 482 -79.00 -36.10 -17.12
N GLU A 483 -79.50 -34.87 -17.00
CA GLU A 483 -80.88 -34.57 -16.60
C GLU A 483 -81.90 -34.83 -17.73
N GLU A 484 -81.49 -34.64 -19.00
CA GLU A 484 -82.36 -34.86 -20.17
C GLU A 484 -82.48 -36.35 -20.59
N LEU A 485 -81.58 -37.21 -20.13
CA LEU A 485 -81.57 -38.64 -20.46
C LEU A 485 -82.44 -39.47 -19.48
N PRO A 486 -83.08 -40.55 -19.96
CA PRO A 486 -83.74 -41.53 -19.09
C PRO A 486 -82.73 -42.16 -18.10
N ALA A 487 -83.15 -42.40 -16.85
CA ALA A 487 -82.28 -42.85 -15.76
C ALA A 487 -81.57 -44.20 -15.98
N ASP A 488 -82.08 -45.01 -16.92
CA ASP A 488 -81.56 -46.31 -17.34
C ASP A 488 -80.65 -46.23 -18.59
N ASN A 489 -80.38 -45.03 -19.10
CA ASN A 489 -79.55 -44.84 -20.28
C ASN A 489 -78.07 -45.15 -19.99
N PRO A 490 -77.41 -46.03 -20.78
CA PRO A 490 -75.99 -46.35 -20.62
C PRO A 490 -75.05 -45.15 -20.57
N MET A 491 -75.40 -44.04 -21.25
CA MET A 491 -74.61 -42.82 -21.31
C MET A 491 -74.50 -42.07 -19.96
N HIS A 492 -75.34 -42.39 -18.97
CA HIS A 492 -75.20 -41.81 -17.61
C HIS A 492 -73.81 -42.11 -17.02
N LYS A 493 -73.29 -43.32 -17.23
CA LYS A 493 -71.95 -43.70 -16.74
C LYS A 493 -70.83 -42.92 -17.42
N ASP A 494 -70.97 -42.66 -18.71
CA ASP A 494 -69.99 -41.88 -19.48
C ASP A 494 -70.00 -40.40 -19.06
N LEU A 495 -71.19 -39.83 -18.83
CA LEU A 495 -71.36 -38.45 -18.33
C LEU A 495 -70.81 -38.30 -16.91
N ASP A 496 -71.02 -39.29 -16.03
CA ASP A 496 -70.43 -39.31 -14.69
C ASP A 496 -68.90 -39.30 -14.73
N LEU A 497 -68.31 -40.09 -15.63
CA LEU A 497 -66.87 -40.11 -15.81
C LEU A 497 -66.34 -38.76 -16.31
N ILE A 498 -67.04 -38.08 -17.22
CA ILE A 498 -66.66 -36.75 -17.72
C ILE A 498 -66.68 -35.71 -16.59
N VAL A 499 -67.74 -35.70 -15.78
CA VAL A 499 -67.86 -34.79 -14.63
C VAL A 499 -66.74 -35.07 -13.62
N GLU A 500 -66.47 -36.34 -13.31
CA GLU A 500 -65.38 -36.74 -12.42
C GLU A 500 -64.02 -36.26 -12.93
N GLN A 501 -63.73 -36.42 -14.23
CA GLN A 501 -62.47 -35.95 -14.80
C GLN A 501 -62.39 -34.40 -14.83
N ALA A 502 -63.48 -33.70 -15.11
CA ALA A 502 -63.51 -32.25 -15.09
C ALA A 502 -63.26 -31.69 -13.68
N ASP A 503 -63.90 -32.28 -12.67
CA ASP A 503 -63.68 -31.93 -11.26
C ASP A 503 -62.26 -32.27 -10.80
N ARG A 504 -61.69 -33.36 -11.30
CA ARG A 504 -60.30 -33.71 -11.03
C ARG A 504 -59.34 -32.67 -11.60
N CYS A 505 -59.52 -32.24 -12.84
CA CYS A 505 -58.74 -31.16 -13.44
C CYS A 505 -58.87 -29.87 -12.62
N ARG A 506 -60.10 -29.53 -12.19
CA ARG A 506 -60.37 -28.36 -11.34
C ARG A 506 -59.64 -28.45 -9.99
N LYS A 507 -59.60 -29.63 -9.36
CA LYS A 507 -58.85 -29.86 -8.10
C LYS A 507 -57.34 -29.71 -8.29
N ILE A 508 -56.78 -30.23 -9.39
CA ILE A 508 -55.34 -30.08 -9.70
C ILE A 508 -54.99 -28.60 -9.89
N VAL A 509 -55.80 -27.89 -10.67
CA VAL A 509 -55.65 -26.46 -10.92
C VAL A 509 -55.82 -25.63 -9.64
N GLY A 510 -56.81 -25.96 -8.81
CA GLY A 510 -57.01 -25.34 -7.49
C GLY A 510 -55.83 -25.57 -6.53
N GLY A 511 -55.23 -26.76 -6.58
CA GLY A 511 -54.00 -27.07 -5.84
C GLY A 511 -52.82 -26.19 -6.26
N LEU A 512 -52.67 -25.94 -7.55
CA LEU A 512 -51.66 -25.03 -8.10
C LEU A 512 -51.90 -23.57 -7.68
N LEU A 513 -53.16 -23.13 -7.67
CA LEU A 513 -53.58 -21.80 -7.24
C LEU A 513 -53.35 -21.55 -5.74
N ASN A 514 -53.64 -22.55 -4.90
CA ASN A 514 -53.41 -22.48 -3.45
C ASN A 514 -51.93 -22.43 -3.10
N PHE A 515 -51.08 -23.12 -3.87
CA PHE A 515 -49.62 -23.01 -3.76
C PHE A 515 -49.11 -21.60 -4.11
N ALA A 516 -49.80 -20.90 -5.02
CA ALA A 516 -49.43 -19.56 -5.49
C ALA A 516 -49.96 -18.40 -4.63
N ARG A 517 -51.17 -18.52 -4.05
CA ARG A 517 -51.88 -17.40 -3.41
C ARG A 517 -51.57 -17.20 -1.92
N LYS A 518 -51.09 -18.21 -1.18
CA LYS A 518 -50.85 -18.10 0.27
C LYS A 518 -49.38 -17.73 0.60
N ASN A 519 -48.92 -16.58 0.12
CA ASN A 519 -47.59 -16.04 0.44
C ASN A 519 -47.55 -15.17 1.71
N GLN A 520 -48.62 -15.13 2.51
CA GLN A 520 -48.64 -14.44 3.80
C GLN A 520 -48.96 -15.44 4.92
N VAL A 521 -48.08 -15.48 5.92
CA VAL A 521 -48.25 -16.29 7.13
C VAL A 521 -49.02 -15.45 8.14
N ASN A 522 -50.21 -15.90 8.54
CA ASN A 522 -50.99 -15.27 9.59
C ASN A 522 -50.65 -15.94 10.92
N VAL A 523 -49.60 -15.44 11.55
CA VAL A 523 -49.08 -16.01 12.78
C VAL A 523 -50.05 -15.72 13.94
N SER A 524 -50.48 -16.77 14.64
CA SER A 524 -51.30 -16.69 15.86
C SER A 524 -50.67 -17.50 16.99
N ASP A 525 -50.94 -17.12 18.23
CA ASP A 525 -50.52 -17.90 19.39
C ASP A 525 -51.28 -19.24 19.41
N THR A 526 -50.56 -20.33 19.14
CA THR A 526 -51.13 -21.63 18.78
C THR A 526 -50.65 -22.71 19.74
N ASP A 527 -51.59 -23.46 20.31
CA ASP A 527 -51.30 -24.69 21.05
C ASP A 527 -50.90 -25.79 20.05
N VAL A 528 -49.62 -26.15 20.05
CA VAL A 528 -49.08 -27.13 19.10
C VAL A 528 -49.49 -28.57 19.39
N ILE A 529 -49.94 -28.85 20.62
CA ILE A 529 -50.50 -30.16 20.99
C ILE A 529 -51.88 -30.28 20.33
N GLN A 530 -52.75 -29.29 20.52
CA GLN A 530 -54.08 -29.27 19.91
C GLN A 530 -54.01 -29.29 18.39
N LEU A 531 -53.05 -28.56 17.79
CA LEU A 531 -52.79 -28.59 16.36
C LEU A 531 -52.48 -30.01 15.84
N ALA A 532 -51.65 -30.75 16.56
CA ALA A 532 -51.28 -32.11 16.18
C ALA A 532 -52.42 -33.11 16.35
N GLU A 533 -53.16 -33.04 17.46
CA GLU A 533 -54.35 -33.86 17.69
C GLU A 533 -55.44 -33.59 16.62
N HIS A 534 -55.64 -32.31 16.28
CA HIS A 534 -56.55 -31.91 15.21
C HIS A 534 -56.09 -32.43 13.84
N SER A 535 -54.78 -32.35 13.55
CA SER A 535 -54.21 -32.86 12.31
C SER A 535 -54.35 -34.38 12.19
N MET A 536 -54.21 -35.13 13.28
CA MET A 536 -54.40 -36.58 13.31
C MET A 536 -55.86 -36.97 13.09
N SER A 537 -56.80 -36.29 13.77
CA SER A 537 -58.24 -36.56 13.62
C SER A 537 -58.79 -36.16 12.24
N SER A 538 -58.11 -35.25 11.53
CA SER A 538 -58.48 -34.79 10.19
C SER A 538 -58.08 -35.75 9.05
N VAL A 539 -57.42 -36.88 9.35
CA VAL A 539 -56.98 -37.86 8.35
C VAL A 539 -57.70 -39.19 8.57
N ILE A 540 -58.18 -39.78 7.47
CA ILE A 540 -58.83 -41.10 7.49
C ILE A 540 -57.75 -42.18 7.60
N VAL A 541 -57.77 -42.96 8.68
CA VAL A 541 -56.81 -44.04 8.94
C VAL A 541 -57.42 -45.40 8.56
N PRO A 542 -56.85 -46.13 7.59
CA PRO A 542 -57.30 -47.48 7.23
C PRO A 542 -57.09 -48.50 8.36
N SER A 543 -57.92 -49.54 8.40
CA SER A 543 -57.76 -50.67 9.32
C SER A 543 -56.41 -51.38 9.06
N GLY A 544 -55.46 -51.25 9.99
CA GLY A 544 -54.11 -51.82 9.89
C GLY A 544 -52.96 -50.82 10.10
N ILE A 545 -53.24 -49.52 10.25
CA ILE A 545 -52.24 -48.49 10.57
C ILE A 545 -52.50 -47.94 11.98
N ASP A 546 -51.48 -47.96 12.83
CA ASP A 546 -51.50 -47.36 14.17
C ASP A 546 -50.78 -46.00 14.14
N ILE A 547 -51.39 -44.95 14.71
CA ILE A 547 -50.77 -43.62 14.82
C ILE A 547 -50.48 -43.34 16.30
N ARG A 548 -49.20 -43.26 16.66
CA ARG A 548 -48.75 -42.95 18.02
C ARG A 548 -48.31 -41.50 18.13
N PHE A 549 -48.85 -40.81 19.13
CA PHE A 549 -48.48 -39.44 19.46
C PHE A 549 -47.59 -39.39 20.70
N PHE A 550 -46.41 -38.79 20.56
CA PHE A 550 -45.49 -38.56 21.68
C PHE A 550 -45.27 -37.06 21.88
N ASN A 551 -45.76 -36.55 22.99
CA ASN A 551 -45.49 -35.18 23.40
C ASN A 551 -44.28 -35.13 24.34
N LYS A 552 -43.25 -34.37 23.97
CA LYS A 552 -42.08 -34.05 24.81
C LYS A 552 -41.88 -32.54 24.93
N ILE A 553 -42.94 -31.77 24.74
CA ILE A 553 -42.87 -30.32 24.79
C ILE A 553 -42.92 -29.81 26.24
N SER A 554 -42.14 -28.77 26.53
CA SER A 554 -42.17 -28.06 27.82
C SER A 554 -43.17 -26.91 27.84
N ASP A 555 -43.35 -26.21 26.71
CA ASP A 555 -44.32 -25.11 26.53
C ASP A 555 -45.20 -25.38 25.29
N PRO A 556 -46.53 -25.59 25.42
CA PRO A 556 -47.40 -25.91 24.30
C PRO A 556 -47.63 -24.74 23.33
N MET A 557 -47.30 -23.51 23.70
CA MET A 557 -47.64 -22.33 22.90
C MET A 557 -46.51 -21.95 21.92
N ALA A 558 -46.88 -21.69 20.66
CA ALA A 558 -45.97 -21.18 19.65
C ALA A 558 -46.69 -20.26 18.65
N MET A 559 -45.99 -19.20 18.24
CA MET A 559 -46.47 -18.27 17.22
C MET A 559 -46.36 -18.90 15.82
N LEU A 560 -47.45 -19.52 15.35
CA LEU A 560 -47.55 -20.25 14.08
C LEU A 560 -48.86 -19.92 13.35
N ASP A 561 -48.93 -20.14 12.03
CA ASP A 561 -50.20 -20.12 11.29
C ASP A 561 -50.88 -21.49 11.41
N TYR A 562 -51.99 -21.54 12.17
CA TYR A 562 -52.71 -22.76 12.50
C TYR A 562 -53.15 -23.54 11.25
N ASP A 563 -53.72 -22.87 10.25
CA ASP A 563 -54.26 -23.51 9.05
C ASP A 563 -53.14 -24.06 8.16
N GLN A 564 -52.07 -23.27 7.99
CA GLN A 564 -50.92 -23.71 7.18
C GLN A 564 -50.19 -24.88 7.84
N MET A 565 -50.01 -24.85 9.16
CA MET A 565 -49.35 -25.95 9.86
C MET A 565 -50.24 -27.21 9.95
N THR A 566 -51.57 -27.05 10.04
CA THR A 566 -52.51 -28.18 9.88
C THR A 566 -52.37 -28.81 8.50
N GLN A 567 -52.22 -27.99 7.45
CA GLN A 567 -51.98 -28.48 6.10
C GLN A 567 -50.63 -29.22 5.97
N VAL A 568 -49.58 -28.73 6.65
CA VAL A 568 -48.27 -29.41 6.67
C VAL A 568 -48.38 -30.81 7.30
N LEU A 569 -48.95 -30.89 8.51
CA LEU A 569 -49.05 -32.15 9.25
C LEU A 569 -49.97 -33.14 8.54
N THR A 570 -51.15 -32.71 8.10
CA THR A 570 -52.09 -33.60 7.38
C THR A 570 -51.52 -34.12 6.05
N ASN A 571 -50.72 -33.33 5.33
CA ASN A 571 -50.06 -33.79 4.11
C ASN A 571 -48.95 -34.81 4.39
N LEU A 572 -48.17 -34.62 5.46
CA LEU A 572 -47.16 -35.59 5.88
C LEU A 572 -47.81 -36.90 6.33
N LEU A 573 -48.87 -36.83 7.15
CA LEU A 573 -49.62 -38.00 7.61
C LEU A 573 -50.25 -38.78 6.45
N LYS A 574 -50.85 -38.10 5.47
CA LYS A 574 -51.40 -38.75 4.27
C LYS A 574 -50.30 -39.44 3.45
N ASN A 575 -49.15 -38.78 3.26
CA ASN A 575 -48.03 -39.39 2.55
C ASN A 575 -47.49 -40.63 3.28
N ALA A 576 -47.43 -40.60 4.62
CA ALA A 576 -47.04 -41.74 5.44
C ALA A 576 -48.04 -42.91 5.31
N ILE A 577 -49.35 -42.64 5.41
CA ILE A 577 -50.41 -43.66 5.25
C ILE A 577 -50.31 -44.33 3.87
N GLU A 578 -50.15 -43.54 2.81
CA GLU A 578 -50.05 -44.06 1.45
C GLU A 578 -48.78 -44.89 1.20
N ALA A 579 -47.72 -44.68 1.99
CA ALA A 579 -46.48 -45.46 1.93
C ALA A 579 -46.57 -46.83 2.64
N MET A 580 -47.69 -47.13 3.33
CA MET A 580 -47.90 -48.36 4.11
C MET A 580 -49.15 -49.13 3.66
N PRO A 581 -49.22 -49.62 2.41
CA PRO A 581 -50.40 -50.31 1.88
C PRO A 581 -50.74 -51.62 2.62
N ASN A 582 -49.79 -52.23 3.32
CA ASN A 582 -49.95 -53.48 4.06
C ASN A 582 -50.16 -53.28 5.58
N GLY A 583 -50.41 -52.04 6.02
CA GLY A 583 -50.42 -51.68 7.44
C GLY A 583 -49.03 -51.30 7.97
N GLY A 584 -48.98 -50.64 9.13
CA GLY A 584 -47.76 -50.08 9.69
C GLY A 584 -48.00 -49.18 10.90
N GLU A 585 -46.96 -48.44 11.29
CA GLU A 585 -46.97 -47.53 12.44
C GLU A 585 -46.46 -46.15 12.01
N ILE A 586 -47.23 -45.10 12.34
CA ILE A 586 -46.82 -43.70 12.22
C ILE A 586 -46.58 -43.16 13.60
N THR A 587 -45.43 -42.53 13.81
CA THR A 587 -45.10 -41.80 15.02
C THR A 587 -45.08 -40.29 14.75
N LEU A 588 -45.95 -39.55 15.39
CA LEU A 588 -45.89 -38.08 15.45
C LEU A 588 -45.31 -37.68 16.81
N GLN A 589 -44.13 -37.08 16.80
CA GLN A 589 -43.46 -36.58 17.99
C GLN A 589 -43.34 -35.06 17.93
N ILE A 590 -43.63 -34.40 19.05
CA ILE A 590 -43.37 -32.96 19.24
C ILE A 590 -42.35 -32.80 20.37
N SER A 591 -41.38 -31.93 20.15
CA SER A 591 -40.39 -31.52 21.15
C SER A 591 -40.04 -30.05 20.97
N ASP A 592 -39.46 -29.42 21.97
CA ASP A 592 -39.02 -28.04 21.92
C ASP A 592 -37.65 -27.81 22.54
N THR A 593 -37.09 -26.64 22.21
CA THR A 593 -36.01 -25.97 22.93
C THR A 593 -36.51 -24.60 23.39
N GLU A 594 -35.69 -23.81 24.07
CA GLU A 594 -36.07 -22.44 24.45
C GLU A 594 -36.47 -21.58 23.23
N GLU A 595 -35.83 -21.82 22.08
CA GLU A 595 -35.98 -20.96 20.89
C GLU A 595 -36.76 -21.61 19.75
N GLN A 596 -37.07 -22.92 19.81
CA GLN A 596 -37.60 -23.65 18.65
C GLN A 596 -38.63 -24.73 19.03
N VAL A 597 -39.57 -24.99 18.13
CA VAL A 597 -40.49 -26.13 18.17
C VAL A 597 -40.16 -27.10 17.04
N VAL A 598 -40.12 -28.39 17.35
CA VAL A 598 -39.75 -29.46 16.43
C VAL A 598 -40.90 -30.46 16.29
N PHE A 599 -41.38 -30.65 15.06
CA PHE A 599 -42.32 -31.71 14.69
C PHE A 599 -41.60 -32.81 13.94
N LYS A 600 -41.76 -34.06 14.39
CA LYS A 600 -41.15 -35.23 13.77
C LYS A 600 -42.23 -36.24 13.38
N VAL A 601 -42.38 -36.50 12.09
CA VAL A 601 -43.31 -37.50 11.54
C VAL A 601 -42.50 -38.67 11.01
N THR A 602 -42.66 -39.84 11.61
CA THR A 602 -41.92 -41.06 11.26
C THR A 602 -42.87 -42.16 10.84
N ASP A 603 -42.65 -42.76 9.67
CA ASP A 603 -43.36 -43.96 9.21
C ASP A 603 -42.40 -45.13 9.01
N ASN A 604 -42.93 -46.35 9.07
CA ASN A 604 -42.22 -47.59 8.75
C ASN A 604 -42.63 -48.17 7.38
N GLY A 605 -43.02 -47.30 6.44
CA GLY A 605 -43.45 -47.68 5.10
C GLY A 605 -42.30 -48.07 4.18
N SER A 606 -42.54 -47.96 2.87
CA SER A 606 -41.59 -48.39 1.84
C SER A 606 -40.30 -47.57 1.79
N GLY A 607 -40.23 -46.41 2.47
CA GLY A 607 -39.11 -45.48 2.35
C GLY A 607 -39.02 -44.81 0.97
N ILE A 608 -37.99 -43.98 0.80
CA ILE A 608 -37.69 -43.17 -0.39
C ILE A 608 -36.29 -43.57 -0.90
N GLU A 609 -36.20 -43.91 -2.18
CA GLU A 609 -34.94 -44.22 -2.85
C GLU A 609 -33.98 -43.03 -2.91
N LYS A 610 -32.68 -43.29 -2.83
CA LYS A 610 -31.65 -42.25 -2.73
C LYS A 610 -31.63 -41.32 -3.95
N GLU A 611 -31.93 -41.85 -5.13
CA GLU A 611 -31.98 -41.13 -6.41
C GLU A 611 -33.11 -40.08 -6.47
N ASN A 612 -34.10 -40.20 -5.59
CA ASN A 612 -35.26 -39.31 -5.54
C ASN A 612 -35.13 -38.21 -4.45
N MET A 613 -34.13 -38.30 -3.57
CA MET A 613 -33.94 -37.36 -2.45
C MET A 613 -33.77 -35.91 -2.91
N ASP A 614 -32.97 -35.67 -3.96
CA ASP A 614 -32.72 -34.33 -4.50
C ASP A 614 -33.94 -33.73 -5.23
N LYS A 615 -34.97 -34.54 -5.48
CA LYS A 615 -36.18 -34.16 -6.22
C LYS A 615 -37.42 -34.00 -5.33
N LEU A 616 -37.31 -34.27 -4.02
CA LEU A 616 -38.47 -34.35 -3.11
C LEU A 616 -39.31 -33.07 -3.06
N PHE A 617 -38.66 -31.92 -3.15
CA PHE A 617 -39.31 -30.61 -3.09
C PHE A 617 -39.51 -29.98 -4.47
N THR A 618 -39.25 -30.73 -5.54
CA THR A 618 -39.49 -30.29 -6.91
C THR A 618 -41.00 -30.38 -7.22
N PRO A 619 -41.65 -29.28 -7.65
CA PRO A 619 -43.06 -29.30 -8.04
C PRO A 619 -43.37 -30.36 -9.11
N PHE A 620 -44.52 -31.01 -8.98
CA PHE A 620 -45.03 -32.07 -9.87
C PHE A 620 -44.23 -33.38 -9.88
N PHE A 621 -43.12 -33.47 -9.14
CA PHE A 621 -42.41 -34.72 -8.96
C PHE A 621 -43.23 -35.66 -8.07
N THR A 622 -43.52 -36.87 -8.56
CA THR A 622 -44.17 -37.92 -7.78
C THR A 622 -43.68 -39.29 -8.21
N THR A 623 -43.50 -40.18 -7.23
CA THR A 623 -43.21 -41.61 -7.45
C THR A 623 -44.50 -42.44 -7.51
N LYS A 624 -45.67 -41.82 -7.31
CA LYS A 624 -46.97 -42.48 -7.33
C LYS A 624 -47.40 -42.73 -8.78
N GLY A 625 -48.08 -43.86 -9.04
CA GLY A 625 -48.57 -44.22 -10.38
C GLY A 625 -49.46 -43.14 -11.02
N ILE A 626 -49.57 -43.15 -12.36
CA ILE A 626 -50.26 -42.12 -13.15
C ILE A 626 -51.62 -41.80 -12.53
N GLY A 627 -51.76 -40.56 -12.06
CA GLY A 627 -53.02 -40.04 -11.53
C GLY A 627 -53.28 -40.25 -10.04
N LYS A 628 -52.40 -40.92 -9.29
CA LYS A 628 -52.54 -41.12 -7.83
C LYS A 628 -51.88 -40.02 -6.98
N GLY A 629 -51.18 -39.06 -7.59
CA GLY A 629 -50.56 -37.95 -6.87
C GLY A 629 -50.34 -36.74 -7.76
N THR A 630 -50.50 -35.54 -7.19
CA THR A 630 -50.29 -34.26 -7.91
C THR A 630 -48.82 -33.82 -7.91
N GLY A 631 -47.98 -34.41 -7.06
CA GLY A 631 -46.58 -34.01 -6.87
C GLY A 631 -46.40 -32.61 -6.25
N LEU A 632 -47.46 -32.02 -5.67
CA LEU A 632 -47.42 -30.67 -5.08
C LEU A 632 -47.32 -30.68 -3.55
N GLY A 633 -47.60 -31.80 -2.86
CA GLY A 633 -47.70 -31.84 -1.40
C GLY A 633 -46.40 -31.49 -0.66
N LEU A 634 -45.28 -32.13 -1.02
CA LEU A 634 -43.97 -31.87 -0.39
C LEU A 634 -43.41 -30.47 -0.71
N PRO A 635 -43.50 -29.96 -1.97
CA PRO A 635 -43.19 -28.56 -2.27
C PRO A 635 -44.01 -27.55 -1.45
N ILE A 636 -45.31 -27.80 -1.23
CA ILE A 636 -46.16 -26.96 -0.37
C ILE A 636 -45.63 -26.96 1.06
N ILE A 637 -45.30 -28.13 1.61
CA ILE A 637 -44.73 -28.25 2.96
C ILE A 637 -43.43 -27.45 3.07
N TYR A 638 -42.52 -27.58 2.09
CA TYR A 638 -41.26 -26.84 2.06
C TYR A 638 -41.49 -25.32 2.06
N GLY A 639 -42.42 -24.85 1.23
CA GLY A 639 -42.81 -23.44 1.16
C GLY A 639 -43.34 -22.91 2.50
N ILE A 640 -44.30 -23.61 3.11
CA ILE A 640 -44.89 -23.22 4.40
C ILE A 640 -43.82 -23.14 5.49
N VAL A 641 -42.96 -24.17 5.61
CA VAL A 641 -41.90 -24.20 6.62
C VAL A 641 -40.91 -23.04 6.43
N LYS A 642 -40.51 -22.75 5.18
CA LYS A 642 -39.61 -21.63 4.89
C LYS A 642 -40.24 -20.27 5.16
N MET A 643 -41.53 -20.09 4.88
CA MET A 643 -42.25 -18.85 5.21
C MET A 643 -42.34 -18.63 6.73
N HIS A 644 -42.37 -19.69 7.53
CA HIS A 644 -42.27 -19.63 8.99
C HIS A 644 -40.82 -19.48 9.50
N LYS A 645 -39.85 -19.19 8.62
CA LYS A 645 -38.40 -19.12 8.93
C LYS A 645 -37.84 -20.42 9.53
N GLY A 646 -38.46 -21.56 9.20
CA GLY A 646 -38.06 -22.87 9.68
C GLY A 646 -37.17 -23.65 8.72
N GLU A 647 -36.82 -24.85 9.16
CA GLU A 647 -36.07 -25.85 8.41
C GLU A 647 -36.84 -27.17 8.35
N ILE A 648 -36.73 -27.87 7.22
CA ILE A 648 -37.26 -29.22 7.04
C ILE A 648 -36.14 -30.14 6.59
N SER A 649 -35.99 -31.28 7.26
CA SER A 649 -35.03 -32.32 6.91
C SER A 649 -35.71 -33.68 6.78
N VAL A 650 -35.15 -34.54 5.94
CA VAL A 650 -35.72 -35.86 5.61
C VAL A 650 -34.65 -36.92 5.77
N GLN A 651 -34.96 -37.97 6.52
CA GLN A 651 -34.17 -39.20 6.59
C GLN A 651 -35.05 -40.35 6.14
N SER A 652 -34.60 -41.14 5.16
CA SER A 652 -35.38 -42.25 4.64
C SER A 652 -34.50 -43.42 4.25
N ASN A 653 -35.02 -44.64 4.39
CA ASN A 653 -34.39 -45.86 3.92
C ASN A 653 -35.42 -46.70 3.15
N ALA A 654 -35.19 -46.91 1.86
CA ALA A 654 -35.98 -47.84 1.03
C ALA A 654 -35.33 -49.23 0.91
N ASN A 655 -34.10 -49.40 1.41
CA ASN A 655 -33.32 -50.62 1.21
C ASN A 655 -33.37 -51.54 2.45
N LEU A 656 -34.10 -52.65 2.33
CA LEU A 656 -34.24 -53.70 3.35
C LEU A 656 -32.89 -54.29 3.82
N THR A 657 -31.85 -54.26 2.98
CA THR A 657 -30.52 -54.78 3.35
C THR A 657 -29.71 -53.84 4.23
N LYS A 658 -30.12 -52.56 4.33
CA LYS A 658 -29.42 -51.53 5.12
C LYS A 658 -30.08 -51.22 6.47
N GLY A 659 -31.24 -51.83 6.75
CA GLY A 659 -32.00 -51.61 7.98
C GLY A 659 -33.51 -51.61 7.73
N PRO A 660 -34.32 -51.29 8.75
CA PRO A 660 -35.76 -51.15 8.60
C PRO A 660 -36.10 -50.05 7.58
N THR A 661 -37.13 -50.27 6.78
CA THR A 661 -37.62 -49.28 5.82
C THR A 661 -38.50 -48.25 6.51
N GLY A 662 -38.51 -47.02 6.00
CA GLY A 662 -39.32 -45.95 6.56
C GLY A 662 -38.79 -44.57 6.23
N THR A 663 -39.58 -43.54 6.56
CA THR A 663 -39.20 -42.14 6.38
C THR A 663 -39.46 -41.33 7.64
N THR A 664 -38.58 -40.38 7.91
CA THR A 664 -38.67 -39.41 8.99
C THR A 664 -38.57 -38.02 8.41
N PHE A 665 -39.63 -37.24 8.52
CA PHE A 665 -39.61 -35.79 8.29
C PHE A 665 -39.44 -35.07 9.62
N THR A 666 -38.46 -34.18 9.71
CA THR A 666 -38.23 -33.32 10.87
C THR A 666 -38.39 -31.87 10.46
N ILE A 667 -39.34 -31.17 11.07
CA ILE A 667 -39.63 -29.75 10.85
C ILE A 667 -39.24 -28.98 12.10
N THR A 668 -38.36 -28.00 11.96
CA THR A 668 -37.87 -27.13 13.03
C THR A 668 -38.33 -25.71 12.77
N LEU A 669 -39.05 -25.10 13.70
CA LEU A 669 -39.64 -23.77 13.57
C LEU A 669 -39.20 -22.88 14.74
N PRO A 670 -38.88 -21.59 14.51
CA PRO A 670 -38.56 -20.68 15.59
C PRO A 670 -39.80 -20.42 16.45
N ARG A 671 -39.62 -20.54 17.77
CA ARG A 671 -40.59 -20.15 18.78
C ARG A 671 -40.51 -18.64 18.97
N ASN A 672 -41.12 -17.88 18.06
CA ASN A 672 -41.15 -16.42 18.19
C ASN A 672 -42.00 -16.04 19.41
N ARG A 673 -41.41 -15.86 20.58
CA ARG A 673 -41.98 -14.98 21.60
C ARG A 673 -41.74 -13.56 21.10
N MET A 674 -42.80 -12.80 20.83
CA MET A 674 -42.63 -11.35 20.91
C MET A 674 -42.18 -11.06 22.34
N LEU A 675 -40.97 -10.53 22.49
CA LEU A 675 -40.62 -9.72 23.65
C LEU A 675 -41.49 -8.47 23.68
#